data_AF-A0A1G5PJZ3-F1
#
_entry.id   AF-A0A1G5PJZ3-F1
#
_cell.length_a   1.000
_cell.length_b   1.000
_cell.length_c   1.000
_cell.angle_alpha   90.00
_cell.angle_beta   90.00
_cell.angle_gamma   90.00
#
_symmetry.space_group_name_H-M   'P 1'
#
loop_
_entity.id
_entity.type
_entity.pdbx_description
1 polymer ?
#
loop_
_entity_poly.entity_id
_entity_poly.type
_entity_poly.pdbx_seq_one_letter_code
_entity_poly.pdbx_strand_id
1 'polypeptide(L)'
;MGSATGYVTNEYEVGLPPLRMERKAIWDYYRIEFLPNGYPGRRTDGVLMAHPIYGPYVITDYLIQYGLTDDPAFLKAAIQVADVSVAMMEPLHDGLVFNYDEERSKVSSKKGTWYSGLTQSRYVDVLSKLQAYPGTERFREPLKAVLNSLTIPVQDGGVARYTADGGLIIEEYPATFPNCTLNGWTTATCILLDVAKSTNDDRDWAVFNKSVRGMESIISLYDVPELANSRYKLEGDATFQLTATGSDVQVTDCQVVVPSAGIFAANIEGDQAGEALKAGPLNIRDGKLGRVKVHLSRFSWPAPNRLLLKVSAERATQVKVAIGETTYNPFGSVPKVTGQKHLQEFALAPGENLVEVPVPWIAAEMIAHPTNFSKKLTGRQFNVYHYYVVDAESNSVGVIDGNAEQPVRSDFNGDRKADVLARDTAGVLWLYPGNGSGGWLPRVQVGQGWNVMNALVAPGDFDGDGSADVLARDGGGALWLYPGNGSGNWLPRVQVGSGWEGMTAIEAIDFHGDGFADVVARARDGALWVYRGDGKGGWLPRMWAGSGWSGMSEITGVADFNGDGISDLVARDGAGTLFLYPPNGYGSWLQKQTVGQGWNSMNSLVGPGDFNGDGRADILARNAAGELWLYAGHGGAAWSTASKVGSGWNGMNAIL
;
A
#
# COMPACT_ATOMS: atom_id res chain seq x y z
N MET A 1 -8.39 21.25 -26.95
CA MET A 1 -7.05 20.97 -27.53
C MET A 1 -6.03 21.81 -26.77
N GLY A 2 -5.26 21.17 -25.90
CA GLY A 2 -4.05 21.71 -25.28
C GLY A 2 -3.03 20.58 -25.32
N SER A 3 -1.89 20.83 -25.94
CA SER A 3 -0.88 19.83 -26.30
C SER A 3 -0.29 19.12 -25.07
N ALA A 4 -0.46 17.80 -25.00
CA ALA A 4 0.36 16.94 -24.17
C ALA A 4 1.75 16.83 -24.81
N THR A 5 2.61 17.81 -24.57
CA THR A 5 4.06 17.60 -24.71
C THR A 5 4.45 16.72 -23.53
N GLY A 6 4.73 15.44 -23.79
CA GLY A 6 5.26 14.52 -22.77
C GLY A 6 6.49 15.15 -22.11
N TYR A 7 6.58 15.03 -20.79
CA TYR A 7 7.81 15.38 -20.10
C TYR A 7 8.87 14.36 -20.57
N VAL A 8 10.04 14.85 -20.99
CA VAL A 8 11.12 13.96 -21.45
C VAL A 8 12.19 14.03 -20.38
N THR A 9 12.32 12.96 -19.62
CA THR A 9 13.41 12.77 -18.68
C THR A 9 14.76 12.72 -19.42
N ASN A 10 15.84 13.16 -18.78
CA ASN A 10 17.18 13.27 -19.38
C ASN A 10 18.12 12.12 -18.99
N GLU A 11 17.58 10.94 -18.68
CA GLU A 11 18.31 9.73 -18.27
C GLU A 11 19.40 9.34 -19.29
N TYR A 12 19.12 9.50 -20.59
CA TYR A 12 20.10 9.22 -21.64
C TYR A 12 21.32 10.14 -21.59
N GLU A 13 21.14 11.40 -21.19
CA GLU A 13 22.24 12.38 -21.12
C GLU A 13 23.25 12.04 -20.02
N VAL A 14 22.77 11.34 -18.97
CA VAL A 14 23.57 10.90 -17.83
C VAL A 14 23.96 9.42 -17.92
N GLY A 15 23.74 8.79 -19.07
CA GLY A 15 24.15 7.41 -19.36
C GLY A 15 23.32 6.34 -18.67
N LEU A 16 22.12 6.67 -18.21
CA LEU A 16 21.19 5.72 -17.59
C LEU A 16 20.24 5.12 -18.64
N PRO A 17 19.86 3.83 -18.52
CA PRO A 17 18.99 3.17 -19.48
C PRO A 17 17.54 3.67 -19.35
N PRO A 18 16.79 3.70 -20.47
CA PRO A 18 15.38 4.10 -20.46
C PRO A 18 14.50 3.05 -19.80
N LEU A 19 13.51 3.51 -19.04
CA LEU A 19 12.46 2.63 -18.52
C LEU A 19 11.38 2.34 -19.55
N ARG A 20 10.63 1.26 -19.31
CA ARG A 20 9.35 1.01 -20.01
C ARG A 20 8.37 2.19 -19.80
N MET A 21 7.50 2.39 -20.77
CA MET A 21 6.65 3.59 -20.88
C MET A 21 5.73 3.80 -19.66
N GLU A 22 5.30 2.71 -19.03
CA GLU A 22 4.42 2.73 -17.85
C GLU A 22 5.11 3.34 -16.63
N ARG A 23 6.39 3.02 -16.42
CA ARG A 23 7.19 3.63 -15.33
C ARG A 23 7.63 5.04 -15.69
N LYS A 24 7.87 5.32 -16.98
CA LYS A 24 8.15 6.69 -17.46
C LYS A 24 7.01 7.66 -17.15
N ALA A 25 5.75 7.22 -17.23
CA ALA A 25 4.60 8.05 -16.85
C ALA A 25 4.62 8.47 -15.36
N ILE A 26 5.18 7.64 -14.47
CA ILE A 26 5.37 7.99 -13.06
C ILE A 26 6.45 9.07 -12.93
N TRP A 27 7.56 8.93 -13.65
CA TRP A 27 8.62 9.93 -13.67
C TRP A 27 8.15 11.27 -14.21
N ASP A 28 7.30 11.27 -15.22
CA ASP A 28 6.67 12.47 -15.78
C ASP A 28 5.73 13.14 -14.78
N TYR A 29 4.95 12.36 -14.04
CA TYR A 29 4.09 12.87 -12.97
C TYR A 29 4.90 13.59 -11.88
N TYR A 30 6.01 12.97 -11.45
CA TYR A 30 6.92 13.55 -10.45
C TYR A 30 7.90 14.57 -11.01
N ARG A 31 7.95 14.74 -12.34
CA ARG A 31 8.90 15.59 -13.06
C ARG A 31 10.34 15.28 -12.65
N ILE A 32 10.71 14.00 -12.75
CA ILE A 32 12.05 13.52 -12.41
C ILE A 32 13.03 13.92 -13.51
N GLU A 33 14.07 14.67 -13.14
CA GLU A 33 15.21 15.00 -13.98
C GLU A 33 16.49 14.54 -13.28
N PHE A 34 17.51 14.14 -14.03
CA PHE A 34 18.77 13.63 -13.51
C PHE A 34 19.85 14.71 -13.48
N LEU A 35 20.50 14.84 -12.34
CA LEU A 35 21.71 15.65 -12.19
C LEU A 35 22.88 15.02 -12.97
N PRO A 36 23.96 15.78 -13.29
CA PRO A 36 25.10 15.25 -14.04
C PRO A 36 25.79 14.02 -13.42
N ASN A 37 25.65 13.81 -12.11
CA ASN A 37 26.15 12.63 -11.40
C ASN A 37 25.20 11.41 -11.50
N GLY A 38 24.05 11.53 -12.18
CA GLY A 38 23.05 10.48 -12.33
C GLY A 38 22.04 10.39 -11.17
N TYR A 39 22.08 11.30 -10.19
CA TYR A 39 21.09 11.31 -9.11
C TYR A 39 19.76 11.94 -9.57
N PRO A 40 18.60 11.39 -9.20
CA PRO A 40 17.31 11.96 -9.57
C PRO A 40 16.94 13.19 -8.73
N GLY A 41 16.42 14.19 -9.42
CA GLY A 41 16.11 15.50 -8.89
C GLY A 41 14.82 16.06 -9.45
N ARG A 42 14.53 17.29 -9.04
CA ARG A 42 13.38 18.06 -9.50
C ARG A 42 13.81 19.49 -9.79
N ARG A 43 13.28 20.04 -10.88
CA ARG A 43 13.49 21.46 -11.21
C ARG A 43 12.53 22.33 -10.42
N THR A 44 13.08 23.20 -9.57
CA THR A 44 12.35 24.23 -8.82
C THR A 44 12.92 25.59 -9.18
N ASP A 45 12.06 26.53 -9.58
CA ASP A 45 12.46 27.89 -10.00
C ASP A 45 13.59 27.93 -11.04
N GLY A 46 13.56 26.98 -11.99
CA GLY A 46 14.54 26.86 -13.07
C GLY A 46 15.83 26.13 -12.70
N VAL A 47 16.07 25.84 -11.41
CA VAL A 47 17.27 25.14 -10.93
C VAL A 47 16.95 23.66 -10.69
N LEU A 48 17.75 22.77 -11.27
CA LEU A 48 17.64 21.33 -11.02
C LEU A 48 18.37 20.99 -9.72
N MET A 49 17.65 20.42 -8.76
CA MET A 49 18.19 20.06 -7.44
C MET A 49 17.88 18.61 -7.10
N ALA A 50 18.76 17.97 -6.35
CA ALA A 50 18.57 16.61 -5.88
C ALA A 50 17.34 16.53 -4.97
N HIS A 51 16.49 15.53 -5.20
CA HIS A 51 15.31 15.28 -4.37
C HIS A 51 15.59 14.07 -3.45
N PRO A 52 15.55 14.21 -2.12
CA PRO A 52 15.93 13.14 -1.20
C PRO A 52 15.17 11.81 -1.41
N ILE A 53 13.84 11.84 -1.59
CA ILE A 53 13.05 10.61 -1.78
C ILE A 53 13.10 10.00 -3.19
N TYR A 54 13.65 10.70 -4.19
CA TYR A 54 13.60 10.19 -5.57
C TYR A 54 14.63 9.09 -5.82
N GLY A 55 15.75 9.07 -5.09
CA GLY A 55 16.76 8.02 -5.18
C GLY A 55 16.14 6.62 -5.03
N PRO A 56 15.45 6.31 -3.92
CA PRO A 56 14.80 5.02 -3.73
C PRO A 56 13.74 4.68 -4.78
N TYR A 57 12.99 5.66 -5.29
CA TYR A 57 12.02 5.40 -6.36
C TYR A 57 12.70 4.93 -7.64
N VAL A 58 13.74 5.65 -8.07
CA VAL A 58 14.50 5.28 -9.28
C VAL A 58 15.26 3.97 -9.10
N ILE A 59 15.85 3.71 -7.92
CA ILE A 59 16.51 2.43 -7.63
C ILE A 59 15.49 1.28 -7.73
N THR A 60 14.30 1.46 -7.13
CA THR A 60 13.22 0.46 -7.20
C THR A 60 12.79 0.21 -8.64
N ASP A 61 12.60 1.28 -9.43
CA ASP A 61 12.25 1.17 -10.85
C ASP A 61 13.26 0.36 -11.64
N TYR A 62 14.55 0.62 -11.43
CA TYR A 62 15.61 -0.09 -12.10
C TYR A 62 15.76 -1.54 -11.64
N LEU A 63 15.55 -1.83 -10.36
CA LEU A 63 15.52 -3.22 -9.87
C LEU A 63 14.34 -4.00 -10.43
N ILE A 64 13.15 -3.40 -10.50
CA ILE A 64 11.97 -3.99 -11.16
C ILE A 64 12.30 -4.25 -12.63
N GLN A 65 12.84 -3.25 -13.33
CA GLN A 65 13.16 -3.39 -14.75
C GLN A 65 14.23 -4.46 -15.00
N TYR A 66 15.23 -4.57 -14.12
CA TYR A 66 16.23 -5.64 -14.14
C TYR A 66 15.57 -7.01 -13.94
N GLY A 67 14.69 -7.16 -12.94
CA GLY A 67 13.95 -8.41 -12.71
C GLY A 67 13.12 -8.85 -13.91
N LEU A 68 12.58 -7.90 -14.68
CA LEU A 68 11.74 -8.15 -15.85
C LEU A 68 12.50 -8.40 -17.16
N THR A 69 13.79 -8.06 -17.24
CA THR A 69 14.54 -8.15 -18.52
C THR A 69 15.86 -8.88 -18.42
N ASP A 70 16.37 -9.10 -17.20
CA ASP A 70 17.73 -9.58 -16.92
C ASP A 70 18.83 -8.75 -17.63
N ASP A 71 18.53 -7.49 -17.97
CA ASP A 71 19.50 -6.60 -18.62
C ASP A 71 20.38 -5.94 -17.56
N PRO A 72 21.69 -6.26 -17.50
CA PRO A 72 22.58 -5.77 -16.46
C PRO A 72 22.75 -4.24 -16.47
N ALA A 73 22.36 -3.55 -17.55
CA ALA A 73 22.34 -2.09 -17.59
C ALA A 73 21.42 -1.49 -16.50
N PHE A 74 20.28 -2.13 -16.21
CA PHE A 74 19.35 -1.65 -15.18
C PHE A 74 19.88 -1.88 -13.77
N LEU A 75 20.45 -3.06 -13.49
CA LEU A 75 21.10 -3.29 -12.19
C LEU A 75 22.27 -2.32 -11.97
N LYS A 76 23.07 -2.07 -13.01
CA LYS A 76 24.17 -1.08 -12.94
C LYS A 76 23.64 0.33 -12.66
N ALA A 77 22.52 0.71 -13.26
CA ALA A 77 21.86 1.99 -13.02
C ALA A 77 21.32 2.11 -11.59
N ALA A 78 20.67 1.06 -11.07
CA ALA A 78 20.23 0.99 -9.67
C ALA A 78 21.40 1.17 -8.69
N ILE A 79 22.50 0.44 -8.93
CA ILE A 79 23.73 0.54 -8.12
C ILE A 79 24.36 1.94 -8.21
N GLN A 80 24.42 2.53 -9.41
CA GLN A 80 24.95 3.89 -9.59
C GLN A 80 24.14 4.92 -8.79
N VAL A 81 22.81 4.87 -8.87
CA VAL A 81 21.95 5.79 -8.11
C VAL A 81 22.11 5.57 -6.60
N ALA A 82 22.26 4.32 -6.15
CA ALA A 82 22.51 3.99 -4.74
C ALA A 82 23.87 4.51 -4.24
N ASP A 83 24.94 4.35 -5.02
CA ASP A 83 26.27 4.89 -4.69
C ASP A 83 26.23 6.41 -4.51
N VAL A 84 25.60 7.11 -5.46
CA VAL A 84 25.46 8.56 -5.38
C VAL A 84 24.56 8.97 -4.23
N SER A 85 23.49 8.21 -3.95
CA SER A 85 22.63 8.45 -2.79
C SER A 85 23.41 8.42 -1.49
N VAL A 86 24.18 7.34 -1.25
CA VAL A 86 24.99 7.18 -0.04
C VAL A 86 26.05 8.28 0.07
N ALA A 87 26.69 8.65 -1.05
CA ALA A 87 27.68 9.73 -1.07
C ALA A 87 27.10 11.12 -0.77
N MET A 88 25.79 11.32 -0.97
CA MET A 88 25.10 12.57 -0.67
C MET A 88 24.54 12.64 0.76
N MET A 89 24.50 11.53 1.48
CA MET A 89 24.03 11.51 2.86
C MET A 89 25.11 12.03 3.83
N GLU A 90 24.65 12.59 4.94
CA GLU A 90 25.50 13.16 5.97
C GLU A 90 25.38 12.34 7.27
N PRO A 91 26.46 12.19 8.05
CA PRO A 91 26.39 11.50 9.33
C PRO A 91 25.59 12.33 10.35
N LEU A 92 24.76 11.65 11.15
CA LEU A 92 24.05 12.22 12.29
C LEU A 92 24.06 11.20 13.42
N HIS A 93 24.77 11.49 14.51
CA HIS A 93 25.08 10.51 15.57
C HIS A 93 25.71 9.23 14.98
N ASP A 94 25.13 8.06 15.23
CA ASP A 94 25.49 6.77 14.66
C ASP A 94 24.69 6.42 13.39
N GLY A 95 23.95 7.40 12.86
CA GLY A 95 23.14 7.28 11.66
C GLY A 95 23.72 8.00 10.43
N LEU A 96 23.13 7.70 9.27
CA LEU A 96 23.45 8.33 7.98
C LEU A 96 22.14 8.84 7.35
N VAL A 97 22.05 10.15 7.08
CA VAL A 97 20.78 10.82 6.72
C VAL A 97 20.83 11.55 5.39
N PHE A 98 19.77 11.43 4.60
CA PHE A 98 19.57 12.28 3.43
C PHE A 98 18.73 13.51 3.81
N ASN A 99 19.39 14.66 3.92
CA ASN A 99 18.75 15.90 4.33
C ASN A 99 17.92 16.55 3.21
N TYR A 100 16.72 16.97 3.56
CA TYR A 100 16.03 18.09 2.94
C TYR A 100 16.66 19.38 3.45
N ASP A 101 17.01 20.26 2.53
CA ASP A 101 17.69 21.50 2.85
C ASP A 101 17.13 22.64 1.98
N GLU A 102 16.78 23.74 2.65
CA GLU A 102 16.16 24.93 2.03
C GLU A 102 17.04 25.56 0.94
N GLU A 103 18.37 25.45 1.05
CA GLU A 103 19.30 25.99 0.06
C GLU A 103 19.66 24.96 -1.02
N ARG A 104 19.88 23.70 -0.63
CA ARG A 104 20.41 22.66 -1.54
C ARG A 104 19.35 21.93 -2.37
N SER A 105 18.13 21.81 -1.85
CA SER A 105 17.09 21.00 -2.48
C SER A 105 15.91 21.84 -2.97
N LYS A 106 15.48 22.87 -2.22
CA LYS A 106 14.26 23.67 -2.51
C LYS A 106 13.04 22.82 -2.92
N VAL A 107 13.00 21.55 -2.52
CA VAL A 107 11.93 20.61 -2.90
C VAL A 107 10.85 20.52 -1.82
N SER A 108 11.03 21.22 -0.70
CA SER A 108 10.06 21.34 0.38
C SER A 108 9.86 22.80 0.78
N SER A 109 8.65 23.12 1.23
CA SER A 109 8.30 24.40 1.83
C SER A 109 8.77 24.54 3.29
N LYS A 110 9.22 23.44 3.91
CA LYS A 110 9.72 23.43 5.29
C LYS A 110 11.15 24.00 5.33
N LYS A 111 11.35 25.00 6.19
CA LYS A 111 12.62 25.72 6.34
C LYS A 111 13.68 24.93 7.10
N GLY A 112 14.94 25.30 6.88
CA GLY A 112 16.10 24.69 7.54
C GLY A 112 16.50 23.32 6.97
N THR A 113 17.36 22.63 7.71
CA THR A 113 17.92 21.32 7.35
C THR A 113 17.32 20.23 8.23
N TRP A 114 16.75 19.18 7.62
CA TRP A 114 16.03 18.11 8.31
C TRP A 114 15.94 16.86 7.43
N TYR A 115 15.65 15.69 7.99
CA TYR A 115 15.41 14.48 7.20
C TYR A 115 14.06 13.82 7.55
N SER A 116 13.57 12.97 6.66
CA SER A 116 12.26 12.31 6.80
C SER A 116 12.40 10.84 7.17
N GLY A 117 11.62 10.37 8.15
CA GLY A 117 11.56 8.94 8.48
C GLY A 117 11.06 8.08 7.32
N LEU A 118 10.11 8.59 6.52
CA LEU A 118 9.65 7.92 5.31
C LEU A 118 10.79 7.79 4.29
N THR A 119 11.49 8.88 3.98
CA THR A 119 12.62 8.86 3.03
C THR A 119 13.72 7.90 3.48
N GLN A 120 14.10 7.94 4.76
CA GLN A 120 15.11 7.03 5.31
C GLN A 120 14.65 5.57 5.25
N SER A 121 13.39 5.28 5.57
CA SER A 121 12.87 3.91 5.44
C SER A 121 12.90 3.42 4.00
N ARG A 122 12.59 4.26 3.00
CA ARG A 122 12.72 3.89 1.58
C ARG A 122 14.18 3.60 1.19
N TYR A 123 15.14 4.28 1.81
CA TYR A 123 16.56 3.94 1.65
C TYR A 123 16.93 2.60 2.30
N VAL A 124 16.40 2.31 3.49
CA VAL A 124 16.54 0.99 4.13
C VAL A 124 16.06 -0.12 3.19
N ASP A 125 14.88 0.05 2.59
CA ASP A 125 14.30 -0.92 1.64
C ASP A 125 15.23 -1.21 0.46
N VAL A 126 15.60 -0.16 -0.31
CA VAL A 126 16.38 -0.36 -1.53
C VAL A 126 17.81 -0.81 -1.26
N LEU A 127 18.45 -0.35 -0.18
CA LEU A 127 19.79 -0.79 0.19
C LEU A 127 19.80 -2.23 0.71
N SER A 128 18.72 -2.68 1.36
CA SER A 128 18.51 -4.08 1.74
C SER A 128 18.35 -4.97 0.51
N LYS A 129 17.45 -4.62 -0.41
CA LYS A 129 17.23 -5.36 -1.66
C LYS A 129 18.50 -5.47 -2.50
N LEU A 130 19.32 -4.41 -2.54
CA LEU A 130 20.58 -4.43 -3.28
C LEU A 130 21.56 -5.48 -2.76
N GLN A 131 21.52 -5.87 -1.47
CA GLN A 131 22.43 -6.88 -0.89
C GLN A 131 22.35 -8.24 -1.58
N ALA A 132 21.26 -8.53 -2.31
CA ALA A 132 21.09 -9.77 -3.04
C ALA A 132 21.97 -9.89 -4.30
N TYR A 133 22.57 -8.78 -4.76
CA TYR A 133 23.30 -8.74 -6.03
C TYR A 133 24.82 -8.65 -5.83
N PRO A 134 25.64 -9.28 -6.70
CA PRO A 134 27.09 -9.23 -6.59
C PRO A 134 27.66 -7.80 -6.66
N GLY A 135 28.67 -7.52 -5.84
CA GLY A 135 29.34 -6.23 -5.86
C GLY A 135 28.54 -5.11 -5.19
N THR A 136 27.61 -5.44 -4.30
CA THR A 136 26.81 -4.48 -3.50
C THR A 136 27.13 -4.53 -2.01
N GLU A 137 28.12 -5.35 -1.60
CA GLU A 137 28.48 -5.60 -0.20
C GLU A 137 28.90 -4.32 0.53
N ARG A 138 29.39 -3.32 -0.22
CA ARG A 138 29.74 -1.98 0.29
C ARG A 138 28.55 -1.22 0.87
N PHE A 139 27.31 -1.58 0.52
CA PHE A 139 26.11 -0.94 1.06
C PHE A 139 25.70 -1.47 2.44
N ARG A 140 26.36 -2.52 2.96
CA ARG A 140 26.02 -3.11 4.27
C ARG A 140 26.16 -2.11 5.43
N GLU A 141 27.26 -1.36 5.47
CA GLU A 141 27.47 -0.36 6.53
C GLU A 141 26.58 0.88 6.36
N PRO A 142 26.42 1.45 5.15
CA PRO A 142 25.39 2.46 4.89
C PRO A 142 23.98 2.02 5.30
N LEU A 143 23.55 0.80 4.97
CA LEU A 143 22.24 0.26 5.34
C LEU A 143 22.04 0.31 6.87
N LYS A 144 23.01 -0.19 7.65
CA LYS A 144 22.95 -0.14 9.11
C LYS A 144 22.86 1.29 9.64
N ALA A 145 23.65 2.22 9.09
CA ALA A 145 23.62 3.61 9.52
C ALA A 145 22.30 4.32 9.15
N VAL A 146 21.73 4.03 7.97
CA VAL A 146 20.40 4.54 7.58
C VAL A 146 19.33 3.95 8.50
N LEU A 147 19.41 2.67 8.86
CA LEU A 147 18.49 2.04 9.81
C LEU A 147 18.57 2.69 11.21
N ASN A 148 19.78 2.92 11.72
CA ASN A 148 19.99 3.60 13.01
C ASN A 148 19.35 5.00 13.03
N SER A 149 19.37 5.71 11.90
CA SER A 149 18.76 7.04 11.79
C SER A 149 17.25 7.07 12.10
N LEU A 150 16.54 5.95 11.96
CA LEU A 150 15.11 5.85 12.29
C LEU A 150 14.84 5.82 13.81
N THR A 151 15.88 5.65 14.62
CA THR A 151 15.78 5.52 16.08
C THR A 151 16.32 6.73 16.86
N ILE A 152 16.93 7.69 16.15
CA ILE A 152 17.44 8.94 16.72
C ILE A 152 16.26 9.80 17.20
N PRO A 153 16.19 10.21 18.48
CA PRO A 153 15.09 11.01 19.01
C PRO A 153 14.90 12.35 18.29
N VAL A 154 13.66 12.82 18.17
CA VAL A 154 13.34 14.14 17.58
C VAL A 154 14.03 15.31 18.30
N GLN A 155 14.32 15.17 19.60
CA GLN A 155 15.05 16.19 20.37
C GLN A 155 16.52 16.30 19.96
N ASP A 156 17.07 15.23 19.39
CA ASP A 156 18.47 15.12 18.96
C ASP A 156 18.64 15.37 17.45
N GLY A 157 17.62 15.96 16.82
CA GLY A 157 17.55 16.21 15.37
C GLY A 157 17.06 15.02 14.55
N GLY A 158 16.61 13.94 15.20
CA GLY A 158 16.14 12.73 14.54
C GLY A 158 14.65 12.69 14.24
N VAL A 159 14.13 11.49 13.97
CA VAL A 159 12.72 11.23 13.61
C VAL A 159 11.99 10.30 14.58
N ALA A 160 12.67 9.81 15.61
CA ALA A 160 12.07 8.88 16.57
C ALA A 160 11.33 9.61 17.69
N ARG A 161 10.12 9.14 17.97
CA ARG A 161 9.35 9.46 19.18
C ARG A 161 8.99 8.17 19.88
N TYR A 162 8.84 8.22 21.19
CA TYR A 162 8.49 7.03 21.97
C TYR A 162 7.18 7.23 22.73
N THR A 163 6.32 6.22 22.71
CA THR A 163 5.13 6.12 23.59
C THR A 163 5.57 5.80 25.02
N ALA A 164 4.67 5.97 25.99
CA ALA A 164 4.99 5.78 27.41
C ALA A 164 5.45 4.35 27.76
N ASP A 165 5.03 3.35 26.97
CA ASP A 165 5.40 1.94 27.08
C ASP A 165 6.65 1.56 26.24
N GLY A 166 7.33 2.57 25.67
CA GLY A 166 8.56 2.41 24.91
C GLY A 166 8.37 1.99 23.44
N GLY A 167 7.14 2.04 22.91
CA GLY A 167 6.87 1.87 21.49
C GLY A 167 7.47 3.01 20.67
N LEU A 168 8.00 2.69 19.48
CA LEU A 168 8.65 3.63 18.56
C LEU A 168 7.60 4.19 17.58
N ILE A 169 7.61 5.50 17.40
CA ILE A 169 6.89 6.22 16.34
C ILE A 169 7.95 6.86 15.44
N ILE A 170 7.88 6.56 14.15
CA ILE A 170 8.77 7.12 13.14
C ILE A 170 8.08 8.32 12.49
N GLU A 171 8.49 9.52 12.87
CA GLU A 171 7.91 10.75 12.32
C GLU A 171 8.32 10.93 10.86
N GLU A 172 7.35 11.23 10.00
CA GLU A 172 7.64 11.58 8.60
C GLU A 172 8.42 12.91 8.52
N TYR A 173 8.17 13.81 9.45
CA TYR A 173 8.85 15.10 9.59
C TYR A 173 9.35 15.25 11.02
N PRO A 174 10.60 15.67 11.25
CA PRO A 174 11.15 15.81 12.58
C PRO A 174 10.51 17.05 13.22
N ALA A 175 9.52 16.79 14.06
CA ALA A 175 8.76 17.79 14.77
C ALA A 175 8.78 17.47 16.26
N THR A 176 9.14 18.47 17.07
CA THR A 176 9.05 18.36 18.54
C THR A 176 7.59 18.22 18.97
N PHE A 177 6.67 18.92 18.28
CA PHE A 177 5.23 18.70 18.38
C PHE A 177 4.85 17.32 17.79
N PRO A 178 4.02 16.52 18.45
CA PRO A 178 3.67 15.18 17.99
C PRO A 178 2.73 15.22 16.79
N ASN A 179 3.30 15.08 15.59
CA ASN A 179 2.54 14.97 14.34
C ASN A 179 1.96 13.56 14.21
N CYS A 180 2.83 12.55 14.32
CA CYS A 180 2.51 11.14 14.15
C CYS A 180 1.81 10.93 12.79
N THR A 181 2.51 11.19 11.69
CA THR A 181 1.94 11.01 10.35
C THR A 181 1.82 9.52 10.02
N LEU A 182 0.59 9.03 9.84
CA LEU A 182 0.35 7.58 9.83
C LEU A 182 0.94 6.89 8.61
N ASN A 183 0.77 7.43 7.39
CA ASN A 183 1.27 6.76 6.18
C ASN A 183 2.77 6.50 6.21
N GLY A 184 3.55 7.53 6.58
CA GLY A 184 5.00 7.47 6.56
C GLY A 184 5.49 6.42 7.55
N TRP A 185 4.87 6.40 8.72
CA TRP A 185 5.18 5.45 9.79
C TRP A 185 4.74 4.01 9.48
N THR A 186 3.55 3.80 8.91
CA THR A 186 3.09 2.47 8.47
C THR A 186 3.99 1.92 7.38
N THR A 187 4.34 2.75 6.40
CA THR A 187 5.30 2.39 5.36
C THR A 187 6.65 2.00 5.94
N ALA A 188 7.19 2.81 6.86
CA ALA A 188 8.46 2.53 7.50
C ALA A 188 8.42 1.21 8.28
N THR A 189 7.31 0.92 8.97
CA THR A 189 7.16 -0.31 9.76
C THR A 189 7.07 -1.56 8.89
N CYS A 190 6.37 -1.50 7.75
CA CYS A 190 6.37 -2.61 6.79
C CYS A 190 7.78 -2.87 6.23
N ILE A 191 8.52 -1.81 5.91
CA ILE A 191 9.92 -1.96 5.45
C ILE A 191 10.80 -2.57 6.55
N LEU A 192 10.62 -2.16 7.81
CA LEU A 192 11.35 -2.75 8.94
C LEU A 192 11.05 -4.25 9.09
N LEU A 193 9.82 -4.69 8.81
CA LEU A 193 9.46 -6.11 8.78
C LEU A 193 10.23 -6.86 7.68
N ASP A 194 10.25 -6.31 6.46
CA ASP A 194 10.94 -6.92 5.32
C ASP A 194 12.45 -7.04 5.60
N VAL A 195 13.05 -6.00 6.20
CA VAL A 195 14.44 -6.06 6.64
C VAL A 195 14.65 -7.09 7.74
N ALA A 196 13.85 -7.08 8.80
CA ALA A 196 13.98 -8.05 9.89
C ALA A 196 13.82 -9.51 9.42
N LYS A 197 12.91 -9.77 8.47
CA LYS A 197 12.76 -11.09 7.82
C LYS A 197 13.99 -11.48 7.01
N SER A 198 14.51 -10.55 6.20
CA SER A 198 15.62 -10.82 5.29
C SER A 198 16.97 -10.97 6.00
N THR A 199 17.22 -10.19 7.06
CA THR A 199 18.46 -10.26 7.84
C THR A 199 18.41 -11.32 8.94
N ASN A 200 17.20 -11.57 9.49
CA ASN A 200 16.98 -12.36 10.68
C ASN A 200 17.88 -11.96 11.86
N ASP A 201 18.16 -10.66 12.00
CA ASP A 201 18.96 -10.09 13.09
C ASP A 201 18.05 -9.64 14.25
N ASP A 202 18.42 -10.00 15.48
CA ASP A 202 17.66 -9.66 16.69
C ASP A 202 17.46 -8.14 16.85
N ARG A 203 18.41 -7.31 16.39
CA ARG A 203 18.31 -5.85 16.47
C ARG A 203 17.27 -5.30 15.50
N ASP A 204 17.22 -5.84 14.28
CA ASP A 204 16.25 -5.43 13.27
C ASP A 204 14.83 -5.80 13.71
N TRP A 205 14.66 -7.03 14.23
CA TRP A 205 13.43 -7.46 14.91
C TRP A 205 13.07 -6.55 16.09
N ALA A 206 14.05 -6.12 16.90
CA ALA A 206 13.79 -5.24 18.03
C ALA A 206 13.29 -3.85 17.60
N VAL A 207 13.82 -3.28 16.50
CA VAL A 207 13.35 -1.98 15.97
C VAL A 207 11.94 -2.13 15.38
N PHE A 208 11.68 -3.18 14.59
CA PHE A 208 10.36 -3.49 14.07
C PHE A 208 9.33 -3.65 15.20
N ASN A 209 9.61 -4.49 16.19
CA ASN A 209 8.69 -4.76 17.31
C ASN A 209 8.41 -3.51 18.15
N LYS A 210 9.40 -2.62 18.32
CA LYS A 210 9.15 -1.31 18.94
C LYS A 210 8.19 -0.48 18.10
N SER A 211 8.35 -0.46 16.78
CA SER A 211 7.47 0.29 15.88
C SER A 211 6.02 -0.22 15.95
N VAL A 212 5.84 -1.55 15.94
CA VAL A 212 4.53 -2.21 16.12
C VAL A 212 3.91 -1.84 17.47
N ARG A 213 4.67 -1.91 18.56
CA ARG A 213 4.18 -1.50 19.89
C ARG A 213 3.73 -0.04 19.92
N GLY A 214 4.46 0.83 19.22
CA GLY A 214 4.05 2.22 19.05
C GLY A 214 2.68 2.30 18.37
N MET A 215 2.47 1.54 17.28
CA MET A 215 1.19 1.50 16.59
C MET A 215 0.07 0.98 17.48
N GLU A 216 0.25 -0.16 18.13
CA GLU A 216 -0.74 -0.73 19.05
C GLU A 216 -1.18 0.27 20.12
N SER A 217 -0.25 1.10 20.61
CA SER A 217 -0.51 2.11 21.62
C SER A 217 -1.38 3.27 21.15
N ILE A 218 -1.29 3.69 19.89
CA ILE A 218 -1.94 4.94 19.41
C ILE A 218 -2.75 4.82 18.12
N ILE A 219 -2.81 3.65 17.47
CA ILE A 219 -3.50 3.47 16.19
C ILE A 219 -5.00 3.79 16.28
N SER A 220 -5.63 3.46 17.42
CA SER A 220 -7.03 3.79 17.68
C SER A 220 -7.30 5.30 17.72
N LEU A 221 -6.27 6.14 17.90
CA LEU A 221 -6.43 7.61 17.90
C LEU A 221 -6.70 8.16 16.50
N TYR A 222 -6.41 7.38 15.45
CA TYR A 222 -6.68 7.72 14.06
C TYR A 222 -8.12 7.41 13.63
N ASP A 223 -8.88 6.67 14.45
CA ASP A 223 -10.26 6.29 14.18
C ASP A 223 -11.25 7.42 14.47
N VAL A 224 -12.01 7.82 13.46
CA VAL A 224 -13.28 8.55 13.68
C VAL A 224 -14.35 7.46 13.87
N PRO A 225 -15.31 7.59 14.82
CA PRO A 225 -16.24 6.50 15.15
C PRO A 225 -16.96 5.87 13.95
N GLU A 226 -17.22 6.63 12.89
CA GLU A 226 -17.85 6.15 11.66
C GLU A 226 -16.86 5.90 10.50
N LEU A 227 -15.58 6.25 10.66
CA LEU A 227 -14.55 6.23 9.63
C LEU A 227 -13.19 5.83 10.25
N ALA A 228 -12.98 4.52 10.45
CA ALA A 228 -11.74 3.96 10.98
C ALA A 228 -10.51 4.37 10.14
N ASN A 229 -9.37 4.61 10.80
CA ASN A 229 -8.08 5.02 10.21
C ASN A 229 -8.16 6.17 9.19
N SER A 230 -9.16 7.04 9.33
CA SER A 230 -9.40 8.12 8.38
C SER A 230 -8.61 9.39 8.68
N ARG A 231 -8.02 9.53 9.89
CA ARG A 231 -7.09 10.63 10.18
C ARG A 231 -5.73 10.35 9.55
N TYR A 232 -5.19 11.35 8.86
CA TYR A 232 -3.83 11.30 8.32
C TYR A 232 -2.77 11.49 9.42
N LYS A 233 -3.12 12.31 10.41
CA LYS A 233 -2.24 12.74 11.49
C LYS A 233 -3.04 13.04 12.76
N LEU A 234 -2.35 13.21 13.89
CA LEU A 234 -2.98 13.42 15.20
C LEU A 234 -3.00 14.89 15.65
N GLU A 235 -2.30 15.77 14.94
CA GLU A 235 -2.24 17.22 15.16
C GLU A 235 -3.11 18.02 14.19
N GLY A 236 -3.19 19.32 14.46
CA GLY A 236 -3.87 20.29 13.58
C GLY A 236 -4.17 21.61 14.27
N ASP A 237 -4.65 22.55 13.47
CA ASP A 237 -4.88 23.94 13.89
C ASP A 237 -6.22 24.10 14.60
N ALA A 238 -6.22 24.89 15.67
CA ALA A 238 -7.41 25.36 16.34
C ALA A 238 -7.39 26.89 16.51
N THR A 239 -8.55 27.53 16.37
CA THR A 239 -8.71 28.96 16.67
C THR A 239 -9.56 29.11 17.92
N PHE A 240 -8.95 29.66 18.97
CA PHE A 240 -9.60 30.09 20.18
C PHE A 240 -10.07 31.52 20.05
N GLN A 241 -11.20 31.79 20.69
CA GLN A 241 -11.88 33.06 20.67
C GLN A 241 -12.11 33.54 22.08
N LEU A 242 -11.74 34.79 22.33
CA LEU A 242 -11.81 35.41 23.64
C LEU A 242 -12.69 36.65 23.53
N THR A 243 -13.68 36.78 24.40
CA THR A 243 -14.52 37.99 24.51
C THR A 243 -14.47 38.48 25.94
N ALA A 244 -14.01 39.72 26.13
CA ALA A 244 -14.02 40.39 27.42
C ALA A 244 -15.30 41.21 27.59
N THR A 245 -15.84 41.24 28.81
CA THR A 245 -17.01 42.02 29.19
C THR A 245 -16.75 42.80 30.47
N GLY A 246 -16.83 44.13 30.38
CA GLY A 246 -16.66 45.06 31.50
C GLY A 246 -15.35 45.86 31.47
N SER A 247 -14.33 45.37 30.76
CA SER A 247 -13.11 46.13 30.45
C SER A 247 -12.33 45.51 29.28
N ASP A 248 -11.44 46.31 28.71
CA ASP A 248 -10.40 45.83 27.81
C ASP A 248 -9.45 44.86 28.56
N VAL A 249 -8.88 43.92 27.81
CA VAL A 249 -7.87 42.95 28.30
C VAL A 249 -6.75 42.77 27.28
N GLN A 250 -5.61 42.28 27.74
CA GLN A 250 -4.45 42.01 26.92
C GLN A 250 -3.93 40.58 27.17
N VAL A 251 -3.85 39.76 26.13
CA VAL A 251 -3.20 38.44 26.20
C VAL A 251 -1.70 38.63 25.94
N THR A 252 -0.88 38.30 26.93
CA THR A 252 0.58 38.52 26.94
C THR A 252 1.41 37.25 26.78
N ASP A 253 0.79 36.07 26.94
CA ASP A 253 1.39 34.78 26.60
C ASP A 253 0.29 33.75 26.30
N CYS A 254 0.59 32.76 25.46
CA CYS A 254 -0.31 31.68 25.09
C CYS A 254 0.46 30.40 24.77
N GLN A 255 0.14 29.32 25.48
CA GLN A 255 0.79 28.02 25.33
C GLN A 255 -0.24 26.89 25.29
N VAL A 256 0.13 25.76 24.71
CA VAL A 256 -0.64 24.52 24.70
C VAL A 256 0.15 23.45 25.45
N VAL A 257 -0.48 22.87 26.47
CA VAL A 257 0.00 21.65 27.11
C VAL A 257 -0.62 20.46 26.40
N VAL A 258 0.24 19.59 25.85
CA VAL A 258 -0.13 18.27 25.35
C VAL A 258 0.44 17.27 26.36
N PRO A 259 -0.39 16.66 27.24
CA PRO A 259 0.09 15.71 28.23
C PRO A 259 1.02 14.65 27.63
N SER A 260 2.09 14.31 28.35
CA SER A 260 3.13 13.36 27.92
C SER A 260 3.98 13.80 26.71
N ALA A 261 3.63 14.86 25.99
CA ALA A 261 4.44 15.39 24.87
C ALA A 261 5.17 16.69 25.23
N GLY A 262 4.56 17.57 26.04
CA GLY A 262 5.21 18.80 26.52
C GLY A 262 4.30 20.03 26.54
N ILE A 263 4.95 21.19 26.67
CA ILE A 263 4.32 22.51 26.62
C ILE A 263 4.87 23.23 25.39
N PHE A 264 3.98 23.76 24.55
CA PHE A 264 4.30 24.32 23.24
C PHE A 264 3.73 25.72 23.13
N ALA A 265 4.40 26.61 22.41
CA ALA A 265 3.86 27.93 22.11
C ALA A 265 2.62 27.85 21.20
N ALA A 266 1.75 28.83 21.32
CA ALA A 266 0.67 29.01 20.36
C ALA A 266 1.20 29.55 19.02
N ASN A 267 1.38 28.63 18.05
CA ASN A 267 1.35 28.88 16.59
C ASN A 267 2.71 29.14 15.87
N ILE A 268 3.38 28.06 15.44
CA ILE A 268 3.83 27.65 14.09
C ILE A 268 4.69 26.38 14.28
N GLU A 269 4.77 25.50 13.26
CA GLU A 269 5.59 24.27 13.25
C GLU A 269 6.92 24.41 14.02
N GLY A 270 7.05 23.69 15.12
CA GLY A 270 8.31 23.57 15.85
C GLY A 270 8.76 24.80 16.64
N ASP A 271 7.94 25.84 16.78
CA ASP A 271 8.30 27.03 17.57
C ASP A 271 8.16 26.77 19.09
N GLN A 272 9.27 26.44 19.75
CA GLN A 272 9.36 26.40 21.21
C GLN A 272 9.50 27.81 21.84
N ALA A 273 9.68 28.87 21.04
CA ALA A 273 10.10 30.20 21.50
C ALA A 273 8.97 31.23 21.71
N GLY A 274 7.70 30.91 21.41
CA GLY A 274 6.60 31.76 21.88
C GLY A 274 6.19 32.89 20.95
N GLU A 275 6.16 32.70 19.63
CA GLU A 275 5.79 33.78 18.70
C GLU A 275 4.28 34.06 18.56
N ALA A 276 3.44 33.48 19.42
CA ALA A 276 1.99 33.73 19.54
C ALA A 276 1.60 35.22 19.57
N LEU A 277 2.56 36.06 19.98
CA LEU A 277 2.48 37.50 20.13
C LEU A 277 3.70 38.20 19.52
N LYS A 278 4.26 37.69 18.42
CA LYS A 278 5.43 38.30 17.75
C LYS A 278 5.22 39.78 17.41
N ALA A 279 3.98 40.18 17.17
CA ALA A 279 3.57 41.57 16.92
C ALA A 279 3.32 42.39 18.22
N GLY A 280 3.60 41.82 19.38
CA GLY A 280 3.24 42.32 20.70
C GLY A 280 1.95 41.67 21.24
N PRO A 281 1.58 41.99 22.50
CA PRO A 281 0.40 41.42 23.14
C PRO A 281 -0.91 41.64 22.39
N LEU A 282 -1.82 40.68 22.46
CA LEU A 282 -3.12 40.75 21.79
C LEU A 282 -4.09 41.57 22.65
N ASN A 283 -4.42 42.77 22.18
CA ASN A 283 -5.37 43.65 22.84
C ASN A 283 -6.81 43.33 22.41
N ILE A 284 -7.69 43.09 23.38
CA ILE A 284 -9.10 42.76 23.17
C ILE A 284 -9.93 43.84 23.86
N ARG A 285 -10.66 44.61 23.05
CA ARG A 285 -11.55 45.65 23.56
C ARG A 285 -12.82 45.06 24.17
N ASP A 286 -13.41 45.76 25.13
CA ASP A 286 -14.68 45.41 25.76
C ASP A 286 -15.77 45.11 24.71
N GLY A 287 -16.43 43.96 24.86
CA GLY A 287 -17.46 43.45 23.95
C GLY A 287 -16.96 43.07 22.56
N LYS A 288 -15.64 43.05 22.31
CA LYS A 288 -15.04 42.66 21.02
C LYS A 288 -14.36 41.29 21.11
N LEU A 289 -14.27 40.65 19.95
CA LEU A 289 -13.71 39.32 19.78
C LEU A 289 -12.20 39.39 19.52
N GLY A 290 -11.41 38.79 20.40
CA GLY A 290 -10.01 38.42 20.16
C GLY A 290 -9.90 36.99 19.63
N ARG A 291 -8.86 36.70 18.86
CA ARG A 291 -8.59 35.36 18.31
C ARG A 291 -7.14 34.96 18.54
N VAL A 292 -6.94 33.73 18.99
CA VAL A 292 -5.61 33.10 19.12
C VAL A 292 -5.64 31.78 18.36
N LYS A 293 -4.67 31.56 17.47
CA LYS A 293 -4.50 30.28 16.78
C LYS A 293 -3.49 29.45 17.56
N VAL A 294 -3.71 28.14 17.64
CA VAL A 294 -2.80 27.20 18.30
C VAL A 294 -2.78 25.87 17.54
N HIS A 295 -1.75 25.05 17.76
CA HIS A 295 -1.75 23.64 17.37
C HIS A 295 -2.14 22.76 18.56
N LEU A 296 -3.01 21.79 18.33
CA LEU A 296 -3.42 20.80 19.31
C LEU A 296 -3.02 19.39 18.81
N SER A 297 -2.99 18.39 19.70
CA SER A 297 -2.71 17.00 19.32
C SER A 297 -3.53 15.98 20.11
N ARG A 298 -4.02 14.95 19.42
CA ARG A 298 -4.70 13.79 20.03
C ARG A 298 -3.76 12.80 20.69
N PHE A 299 -2.44 12.93 20.49
CA PHE A 299 -1.43 12.02 21.05
C PHE A 299 -1.56 11.81 22.58
N SER A 300 -2.09 12.79 23.30
CA SER A 300 -2.27 12.75 24.75
C SER A 300 -3.57 12.09 25.22
N TRP A 301 -4.42 11.56 24.32
CA TRP A 301 -5.67 10.90 24.68
C TRP A 301 -5.45 9.78 25.71
N PRO A 302 -6.29 9.67 26.76
CA PRO A 302 -7.51 10.45 27.05
C PRO A 302 -7.28 11.73 27.88
N ALA A 303 -6.04 12.18 28.11
CA ALA A 303 -5.77 13.39 28.88
C ALA A 303 -5.88 14.66 28.00
N PRO A 304 -6.87 15.53 28.21
CA PRO A 304 -7.15 16.65 27.30
C PRO A 304 -5.97 17.60 27.16
N ASN A 305 -5.85 18.21 25.98
CA ASN A 305 -4.96 19.35 25.79
C ASN A 305 -5.42 20.51 26.69
N ARG A 306 -4.51 21.41 27.03
CA ARG A 306 -4.83 22.59 27.85
C ARG A 306 -4.24 23.84 27.24
N LEU A 307 -5.04 24.88 27.11
CA LEU A 307 -4.59 26.20 26.71
C LEU A 307 -4.21 26.99 27.97
N LEU A 308 -2.95 27.40 28.07
CA LEU A 308 -2.48 28.31 29.11
C LEU A 308 -2.42 29.72 28.54
N LEU A 309 -3.12 30.65 29.18
CA LEU A 309 -3.19 32.05 28.79
C LEU A 309 -2.69 32.92 29.94
N LYS A 310 -1.89 33.91 29.58
CA LYS A 310 -1.51 34.99 30.47
C LYS A 310 -2.27 36.23 30.04
N VAL A 311 -3.18 36.72 30.89
CA VAL A 311 -4.13 37.79 30.56
C VAL A 311 -4.04 38.91 31.57
N SER A 312 -3.72 40.11 31.09
CA SER A 312 -3.74 41.35 31.88
C SER A 312 -5.06 42.09 31.71
N ALA A 313 -5.62 42.59 32.81
CA ALA A 313 -6.82 43.41 32.81
C ALA A 313 -6.62 44.66 33.69
N GLU A 314 -7.09 45.83 33.26
CA GLU A 314 -6.97 47.05 34.08
C GLU A 314 -7.96 47.06 35.25
N ARG A 315 -9.10 46.40 35.09
CA ARG A 315 -10.20 46.33 36.06
C ARG A 315 -10.72 44.91 36.15
N ALA A 316 -11.48 44.64 37.21
CA ALA A 316 -12.19 43.37 37.31
C ALA A 316 -13.14 43.22 36.11
N THR A 317 -13.03 42.10 35.41
CA THR A 317 -13.74 41.84 34.15
C THR A 317 -14.02 40.35 34.01
N GLN A 318 -14.91 39.98 33.10
CA GLN A 318 -15.11 38.58 32.73
C GLN A 318 -14.59 38.34 31.33
N VAL A 319 -13.96 37.19 31.13
CA VAL A 319 -13.53 36.74 29.81
C VAL A 319 -14.13 35.37 29.53
N LYS A 320 -14.79 35.29 28.38
CA LYS A 320 -15.35 34.06 27.83
C LYS A 320 -14.40 33.51 26.77
N VAL A 321 -14.09 32.22 26.90
CA VAL A 321 -13.31 31.48 25.91
C VAL A 321 -14.20 30.47 25.17
N ALA A 322 -14.07 30.48 23.86
CA ALA A 322 -14.67 29.52 22.95
C ALA A 322 -13.61 29.01 21.97
N ILE A 323 -13.88 27.86 21.37
CA ILE A 323 -13.12 27.30 20.25
C ILE A 323 -14.04 27.25 19.04
N GLY A 324 -13.50 27.40 17.82
CA GLY A 324 -14.29 27.08 16.63
C GLY A 324 -14.86 25.66 16.73
N GLU A 325 -15.97 25.38 16.06
CA GLU A 325 -16.46 24.02 15.80
C GLU A 325 -16.15 23.63 14.37
N THR A 326 -15.62 22.43 14.12
CA THR A 326 -15.41 21.90 12.77
C THR A 326 -16.16 20.59 12.63
N THR A 327 -16.55 20.30 11.40
CA THR A 327 -17.10 18.99 11.04
C THR A 327 -16.01 18.20 10.34
N TYR A 328 -15.74 16.99 10.83
CA TYR A 328 -14.82 16.08 10.16
C TYR A 328 -15.37 15.75 8.77
N ASN A 329 -14.55 15.92 7.74
CA ASN A 329 -14.92 15.62 6.37
C ASN A 329 -13.78 14.88 5.67
N PRO A 330 -13.91 13.56 5.42
CA PRO A 330 -12.88 12.78 4.74
C PRO A 330 -12.67 13.23 3.28
N PHE A 331 -13.60 14.00 2.69
CA PHE A 331 -13.47 14.52 1.32
C PHE A 331 -12.84 15.91 1.25
N GLY A 332 -12.58 16.54 2.41
CA GLY A 332 -11.85 17.80 2.49
C GLY A 332 -10.36 17.56 2.75
N SER A 333 -9.53 18.58 2.53
CA SER A 333 -8.13 18.59 2.96
C SER A 333 -7.90 19.42 4.23
N VAL A 334 -8.89 20.25 4.60
CA VAL A 334 -8.83 21.15 5.77
C VAL A 334 -10.19 21.13 6.48
N PRO A 335 -10.24 20.96 7.81
CA PRO A 335 -11.47 21.08 8.58
C PRO A 335 -12.11 22.47 8.40
N LYS A 336 -13.39 22.52 8.07
CA LYS A 336 -14.14 23.78 7.93
C LYS A 336 -14.77 24.16 9.27
N VAL A 337 -14.54 25.38 9.72
CA VAL A 337 -15.16 25.92 10.93
C VAL A 337 -16.62 26.28 10.62
N THR A 338 -17.58 25.63 11.26
CA THR A 338 -19.03 25.76 11.05
C THR A 338 -19.74 26.45 12.21
N GLY A 339 -19.10 26.54 13.38
CA GLY A 339 -19.70 27.09 14.59
C GLY A 339 -18.68 27.50 15.64
N GLN A 340 -19.15 27.65 16.88
CA GLN A 340 -18.33 27.98 18.04
C GLN A 340 -18.83 27.22 19.27
N LYS A 341 -17.91 26.56 19.96
CA LYS A 341 -18.17 25.87 21.21
C LYS A 341 -17.59 26.64 22.36
N HIS A 342 -18.46 27.02 23.30
CA HIS A 342 -18.00 27.59 24.55
C HIS A 342 -17.21 26.57 25.36
N LEU A 343 -16.07 26.99 25.90
CA LEU A 343 -15.22 26.15 26.75
C LEU A 343 -15.33 26.54 28.21
N GLN A 344 -15.04 27.81 28.52
CA GLN A 344 -14.97 28.28 29.90
C GLN A 344 -15.13 29.80 29.96
N GLU A 345 -15.61 30.28 31.10
CA GLU A 345 -15.68 31.71 31.46
C GLU A 345 -14.96 31.91 32.80
N PHE A 346 -14.21 33.00 32.92
CA PHE A 346 -13.45 33.30 34.12
C PHE A 346 -13.52 34.78 34.47
N ALA A 347 -13.58 35.06 35.77
CA ALA A 347 -13.41 36.39 36.31
C ALA A 347 -11.91 36.71 36.42
N LEU A 348 -11.51 37.86 35.90
CA LEU A 348 -10.15 38.37 36.00
C LEU A 348 -10.09 39.46 37.07
N ALA A 349 -9.04 39.40 37.90
CA ALA A 349 -8.69 40.50 38.80
C ALA A 349 -7.90 41.57 38.03
N PRO A 350 -7.88 42.83 38.51
CA PRO A 350 -6.95 43.82 38.00
C PRO A 350 -5.50 43.33 38.07
N GLY A 351 -4.74 43.53 36.99
CA GLY A 351 -3.38 43.03 36.82
C GLY A 351 -3.34 41.74 36.00
N GLU A 352 -2.27 40.98 36.21
CA GLU A 352 -1.94 39.79 35.44
C GLU A 352 -2.59 38.54 36.03
N ASN A 353 -3.24 37.75 35.18
CA ASN A 353 -3.93 36.53 35.55
C ASN A 353 -3.41 35.36 34.70
N LEU A 354 -3.25 34.19 35.32
CA LEU A 354 -2.97 32.94 34.64
C LEU A 354 -4.25 32.14 34.52
N VAL A 355 -4.58 31.74 33.30
CA VAL A 355 -5.80 31.04 32.98
C VAL A 355 -5.45 29.75 32.28
N GLU A 356 -6.00 28.65 32.77
CA GLU A 356 -5.91 27.34 32.16
C GLU A 356 -7.29 26.94 31.62
N VAL A 357 -7.39 26.65 30.33
CA VAL A 357 -8.62 26.22 29.68
C VAL A 357 -8.44 24.80 29.15
N PRO A 358 -9.10 23.78 29.75
CA PRO A 358 -9.06 22.42 29.23
C PRO A 358 -9.81 22.36 27.89
N VAL A 359 -9.24 21.63 26.94
CA VAL A 359 -9.84 21.42 25.62
C VAL A 359 -10.46 20.02 25.61
N PRO A 360 -11.79 19.90 25.74
CA PRO A 360 -12.45 18.60 25.80
C PRO A 360 -12.31 17.88 24.46
N TRP A 361 -12.24 16.55 24.51
CA TRP A 361 -11.90 15.80 23.31
C TRP A 361 -12.89 15.91 22.15
N ILE A 362 -14.16 16.14 22.43
CA ILE A 362 -15.15 16.43 21.39
C ILE A 362 -14.81 17.70 20.59
N ALA A 363 -14.17 18.69 21.21
CA ALA A 363 -13.63 19.86 20.53
C ALA A 363 -12.26 19.57 19.90
N ALA A 364 -11.63 18.45 20.27
CA ALA A 364 -10.35 17.99 19.74
C ALA A 364 -10.48 16.87 18.68
N GLU A 365 -11.66 16.28 18.49
CA GLU A 365 -12.02 15.49 17.30
C GLU A 365 -11.92 16.33 16.02
N MET A 366 -12.05 17.64 16.20
CA MET A 366 -11.85 18.68 15.20
C MET A 366 -10.43 18.86 14.68
N ILE A 367 -9.43 18.35 15.41
CA ILE A 367 -8.00 18.53 15.13
C ILE A 367 -7.50 17.43 14.19
N ALA A 368 -8.35 17.03 13.26
CA ALA A 368 -8.11 15.87 12.42
C ALA A 368 -7.74 16.35 11.02
N HIS A 369 -6.49 16.16 10.61
CA HIS A 369 -6.17 16.19 9.19
C HIS A 369 -6.80 14.95 8.55
N PRO A 370 -7.82 15.09 7.68
CA PRO A 370 -8.37 13.95 6.98
C PRO A 370 -7.31 13.39 6.01
N THR A 371 -7.29 12.08 5.82
CA THR A 371 -6.49 11.42 4.78
C THR A 371 -6.81 11.92 3.38
N ASN A 372 -7.98 12.53 3.20
CA ASN A 372 -8.53 13.08 1.98
C ASN A 372 -8.62 12.05 0.83
N PHE A 373 -9.75 12.05 0.13
CA PHE A 373 -9.98 11.19 -1.05
C PHE A 373 -9.75 11.95 -2.37
N SER A 374 -8.83 12.93 -2.37
CA SER A 374 -8.70 13.87 -3.48
C SER A 374 -8.01 13.29 -4.72
N LYS A 375 -7.30 12.15 -4.59
CA LYS A 375 -6.71 11.45 -5.74
C LYS A 375 -7.83 10.83 -6.57
N LYS A 376 -8.07 11.42 -7.74
CA LYS A 376 -9.00 10.89 -8.73
C LYS A 376 -8.25 10.08 -9.78
N LEU A 377 -8.48 8.77 -9.79
CA LEU A 377 -8.07 7.91 -10.90
C LEU A 377 -9.36 7.40 -11.55
N THR A 378 -9.48 7.55 -12.87
CA THR A 378 -10.62 7.04 -13.67
C THR A 378 -12.02 7.43 -13.15
N GLY A 379 -12.14 8.60 -12.51
CA GLY A 379 -13.41 9.10 -11.98
C GLY A 379 -13.77 8.62 -10.56
N ARG A 380 -12.99 7.70 -9.98
CA ARG A 380 -13.11 7.25 -8.59
C ARG A 380 -12.15 8.02 -7.68
N GLN A 381 -12.57 8.22 -6.44
CA GLN A 381 -11.81 8.94 -5.42
C GLN A 381 -11.06 7.94 -4.53
N PHE A 382 -9.75 8.11 -4.40
CA PHE A 382 -8.87 7.25 -3.63
C PHE A 382 -8.31 8.01 -2.45
N ASN A 383 -8.17 7.32 -1.32
CA ASN A 383 -7.42 7.84 -0.18
C ASN A 383 -6.00 8.18 -0.68
N VAL A 384 -5.55 9.40 -0.40
CA VAL A 384 -4.26 9.87 -0.92
C VAL A 384 -3.08 9.24 -0.19
N TYR A 385 -3.29 8.78 1.05
CA TYR A 385 -2.19 8.45 1.95
C TYR A 385 -2.26 7.04 2.55
N HIS A 386 -3.43 6.46 2.77
CA HIS A 386 -3.53 5.11 3.33
C HIS A 386 -4.00 4.10 2.30
N TYR A 387 -3.56 2.85 2.48
CA TYR A 387 -4.02 1.67 1.74
C TYR A 387 -5.50 1.29 2.01
N TYR A 388 -6.26 2.15 2.71
CA TYR A 388 -7.67 1.95 3.04
C TYR A 388 -8.60 2.61 2.02
N VAL A 389 -9.48 1.81 1.41
CA VAL A 389 -10.63 2.30 0.63
C VAL A 389 -11.79 2.53 1.60
N VAL A 390 -12.29 3.77 1.68
CA VAL A 390 -13.59 4.06 2.29
C VAL A 390 -14.54 4.39 1.14
N ASP A 391 -15.43 3.45 0.83
CA ASP A 391 -16.56 3.71 -0.05
C ASP A 391 -17.72 4.26 0.79
N ALA A 392 -18.00 5.55 0.64
CA ALA A 392 -19.02 6.25 1.43
C ALA A 392 -20.46 5.93 1.00
N GLU A 393 -20.68 5.08 -0.02
CA GLU A 393 -22.03 4.70 -0.45
C GLU A 393 -22.46 3.31 0.07
N SER A 394 -21.55 2.45 0.52
CA SER A 394 -21.85 1.02 0.77
C SER A 394 -21.75 0.54 2.22
N ASN A 395 -21.33 1.39 3.17
CA ASN A 395 -21.32 1.08 4.62
C ASN A 395 -20.65 -0.27 4.98
N SER A 396 -19.54 -0.61 4.30
CA SER A 396 -18.75 -1.81 4.59
C SER A 396 -17.25 -1.51 4.68
N VAL A 397 -16.55 -2.24 5.57
CA VAL A 397 -15.10 -2.16 5.80
C VAL A 397 -14.47 -3.42 5.21
N GLY A 398 -13.44 -3.26 4.38
CA GLY A 398 -12.57 -4.34 3.91
C GLY A 398 -11.12 -4.02 4.28
N VAL A 399 -10.44 -5.00 4.89
CA VAL A 399 -9.01 -4.96 5.19
C VAL A 399 -8.29 -5.59 4.00
N ILE A 400 -7.29 -4.93 3.41
CA ILE A 400 -6.24 -5.63 2.66
C ILE A 400 -5.19 -5.96 3.72
N ASP A 401 -5.22 -7.20 4.21
CA ASP A 401 -4.24 -7.66 5.19
C ASP A 401 -2.90 -7.88 4.46
N GLY A 402 -1.93 -7.01 4.73
CA GLY A 402 -0.56 -7.19 4.25
C GLY A 402 0.24 -8.23 5.03
N ASN A 403 -0.38 -8.91 6.01
CA ASN A 403 0.23 -9.91 6.89
C ASN A 403 -0.44 -11.29 6.85
N ALA A 404 -1.42 -11.53 5.99
CA ALA A 404 -1.66 -12.90 5.56
C ALA A 404 -0.48 -13.29 4.65
N GLU A 405 0.28 -14.34 5.02
CA GLU A 405 1.00 -15.08 3.99
C GLU A 405 -0.02 -15.37 2.89
N GLN A 406 0.21 -14.86 1.67
CA GLN A 406 -0.75 -14.95 0.57
C GLN A 406 -1.26 -16.40 0.50
N PRO A 407 -2.57 -16.66 0.64
CA PRO A 407 -3.09 -18.01 0.59
C PRO A 407 -2.65 -18.63 -0.74
N VAL A 408 -2.04 -19.81 -0.66
CA VAL A 408 -1.63 -20.52 -1.87
C VAL A 408 -2.91 -20.84 -2.63
N ARG A 409 -3.04 -20.27 -3.84
CA ARG A 409 -4.29 -20.27 -4.63
C ARG A 409 -4.94 -21.65 -4.75
N SER A 410 -4.16 -22.72 -4.82
CA SER A 410 -4.67 -24.09 -4.95
C SER A 410 -4.36 -24.97 -3.73
N ASP A 411 -4.29 -24.41 -2.51
CA ASP A 411 -4.16 -25.21 -1.29
C ASP A 411 -5.54 -25.66 -0.77
N PHE A 412 -5.96 -26.86 -1.18
CA PHE A 412 -7.27 -27.40 -0.80
C PHE A 412 -7.23 -28.12 0.55
N ASN A 413 -6.04 -28.37 1.11
CA ASN A 413 -5.87 -29.22 2.30
C ASN A 413 -5.25 -28.49 3.51
N GLY A 414 -4.88 -27.23 3.35
CA GLY A 414 -4.35 -26.36 4.40
C GLY A 414 -2.87 -26.59 4.72
N ASP A 415 -2.12 -27.31 3.89
CA ASP A 415 -0.68 -27.58 4.09
C ASP A 415 0.24 -26.51 3.49
N ARG A 416 -0.35 -25.46 2.90
CA ARG A 416 0.31 -24.31 2.29
C ARG A 416 1.18 -24.67 1.10
N LYS A 417 0.75 -25.68 0.34
CA LYS A 417 1.40 -26.09 -0.90
C LYS A 417 0.37 -26.11 -2.02
N ALA A 418 0.83 -25.87 -3.24
CA ALA A 418 -0.04 -25.93 -4.39
C ALA A 418 -0.50 -27.37 -4.62
N ASP A 419 -1.80 -27.60 -4.55
CA ASP A 419 -2.42 -28.87 -4.91
C ASP A 419 -3.03 -28.80 -6.31
N VAL A 420 -3.45 -29.97 -6.80
CA VAL A 420 -4.21 -30.09 -8.05
C VAL A 420 -5.48 -30.90 -7.82
N LEU A 421 -6.58 -30.46 -8.42
CA LEU A 421 -7.79 -31.25 -8.53
C LEU A 421 -7.88 -31.89 -9.91
N ALA A 422 -8.29 -33.14 -9.95
CA ALA A 422 -8.58 -33.80 -11.22
C ALA A 422 -9.85 -34.64 -11.14
N ARG A 423 -10.68 -34.52 -12.17
CA ARG A 423 -11.88 -35.34 -12.30
C ARG A 423 -11.63 -36.47 -13.28
N ASP A 424 -11.95 -37.69 -12.88
CA ASP A 424 -11.90 -38.84 -13.77
C ASP A 424 -13.16 -38.99 -14.63
N THR A 425 -13.11 -39.91 -15.60
CA THR A 425 -14.25 -40.17 -16.50
C THR A 425 -15.50 -40.72 -15.80
N ALA A 426 -15.36 -41.33 -14.62
CA ALA A 426 -16.49 -41.79 -13.81
C ALA A 426 -17.12 -40.67 -12.98
N GLY A 427 -16.50 -39.48 -12.95
CA GLY A 427 -16.99 -38.32 -12.21
C GLY A 427 -16.52 -38.28 -10.77
N VAL A 428 -15.49 -39.05 -10.43
CA VAL A 428 -14.79 -38.93 -9.15
C VAL A 428 -13.91 -37.69 -9.22
N LEU A 429 -13.96 -36.85 -8.17
CA LEU A 429 -13.03 -35.75 -8.00
C LEU A 429 -11.93 -36.18 -7.03
N TRP A 430 -10.69 -36.06 -7.49
CA TRP A 430 -9.49 -36.42 -6.77
C TRP A 430 -8.69 -35.16 -6.44
N LEU A 431 -8.26 -35.05 -5.19
CA LEU A 431 -7.23 -34.12 -4.76
C LEU A 431 -5.87 -34.80 -4.86
N TYR A 432 -4.93 -34.12 -5.51
CA TYR A 432 -3.53 -34.49 -5.63
C TYR A 432 -2.71 -33.48 -4.84
N PRO A 433 -2.40 -33.76 -3.56
CA PRO A 433 -1.66 -32.80 -2.77
C PRO A 433 -0.23 -32.65 -3.29
N GLY A 434 0.24 -31.41 -3.38
CA GLY A 434 1.60 -31.10 -3.80
C GLY A 434 2.61 -31.35 -2.68
N ASN A 435 3.85 -31.72 -3.03
CA ASN A 435 4.92 -31.78 -2.03
C ASN A 435 5.67 -30.44 -1.85
N GLY A 436 5.37 -29.43 -2.68
CA GLY A 436 6.04 -28.12 -2.69
C GLY A 436 7.45 -28.17 -3.29
N SER A 437 7.74 -29.18 -4.11
CA SER A 437 9.02 -29.40 -4.77
C SER A 437 8.84 -30.06 -6.15
N GLY A 438 7.70 -29.82 -6.79
CA GLY A 438 7.38 -30.31 -8.14
C GLY A 438 6.91 -31.77 -8.18
N GLY A 439 6.50 -32.34 -7.05
CA GLY A 439 6.01 -33.72 -6.94
C GLY A 439 4.73 -33.84 -6.13
N TRP A 440 4.26 -35.08 -5.97
CA TRP A 440 2.95 -35.40 -5.41
C TRP A 440 3.04 -36.14 -4.08
N LEU A 441 2.03 -35.92 -3.24
CA LEU A 441 1.66 -36.80 -2.13
C LEU A 441 0.54 -37.78 -2.59
N PRO A 442 0.19 -38.79 -1.78
CA PRO A 442 -0.89 -39.71 -2.13
C PRO A 442 -2.22 -38.97 -2.37
N ARG A 443 -2.82 -39.20 -3.54
CA ARG A 443 -4.11 -38.58 -3.89
C ARG A 443 -5.23 -39.04 -2.96
N VAL A 444 -6.20 -38.15 -2.72
CA VAL A 444 -7.38 -38.39 -1.89
C VAL A 444 -8.63 -38.19 -2.72
N GLN A 445 -9.65 -39.03 -2.50
CA GLN A 445 -10.95 -38.82 -3.12
C GLN A 445 -11.71 -37.74 -2.35
N VAL A 446 -12.07 -36.65 -3.03
CA VAL A 446 -12.75 -35.49 -2.41
C VAL A 446 -14.15 -35.27 -2.96
N GLY A 447 -14.62 -36.12 -3.88
CA GLY A 447 -16.00 -36.08 -4.32
C GLY A 447 -16.35 -37.14 -5.36
N GLN A 448 -17.65 -37.26 -5.64
CA GLN A 448 -18.24 -38.21 -6.58
C GLN A 448 -19.41 -37.55 -7.32
N GLY A 449 -19.71 -38.01 -8.54
CA GLY A 449 -20.84 -37.50 -9.33
C GLY A 449 -20.61 -36.14 -9.99
N TRP A 450 -19.37 -35.66 -10.06
CA TRP A 450 -19.02 -34.36 -10.63
C TRP A 450 -19.22 -34.26 -12.15
N ASN A 451 -19.61 -35.35 -12.81
CA ASN A 451 -19.94 -35.38 -14.24
C ASN A 451 -21.19 -34.56 -14.60
N VAL A 452 -22.00 -34.15 -13.61
CA VAL A 452 -23.10 -33.19 -13.84
C VAL A 452 -22.60 -31.78 -14.18
N MET A 453 -21.34 -31.49 -13.87
CA MET A 453 -20.67 -30.23 -14.17
C MET A 453 -19.90 -30.32 -15.48
N ASN A 454 -20.03 -29.31 -16.35
CA ASN A 454 -19.35 -29.27 -17.64
C ASN A 454 -18.17 -28.28 -17.68
N ALA A 455 -17.96 -27.52 -16.61
CA ALA A 455 -16.76 -26.73 -16.37
C ALA A 455 -16.45 -26.70 -14.86
N LEU A 456 -15.17 -26.73 -14.52
CA LEU A 456 -14.64 -26.68 -13.16
C LEU A 456 -13.47 -25.70 -13.15
N VAL A 457 -13.38 -24.85 -12.14
CA VAL A 457 -12.38 -23.78 -12.03
C VAL A 457 -11.95 -23.66 -10.57
N ALA A 458 -10.64 -23.53 -10.33
CA ALA A 458 -10.05 -23.25 -9.03
C ALA A 458 -9.73 -21.74 -8.90
N PRO A 459 -10.63 -20.93 -8.31
CA PRO A 459 -10.37 -19.52 -8.01
C PRO A 459 -9.35 -19.29 -6.89
N GLY A 460 -9.15 -20.27 -6.02
CA GLY A 460 -8.60 -20.02 -4.69
C GLY A 460 -9.70 -19.59 -3.74
N ASP A 461 -9.39 -18.74 -2.77
CA ASP A 461 -10.37 -18.24 -1.81
C ASP A 461 -11.29 -17.21 -2.48
N PHE A 462 -12.50 -17.63 -2.85
CA PHE A 462 -13.48 -16.79 -3.54
C PHE A 462 -14.46 -16.13 -2.57
N ASP A 463 -14.65 -16.71 -1.38
CA ASP A 463 -15.57 -16.20 -0.35
C ASP A 463 -14.93 -15.56 0.88
N GLY A 464 -13.59 -15.50 0.91
CA GLY A 464 -12.80 -14.80 1.91
C GLY A 464 -12.72 -15.55 3.24
N ASP A 465 -12.98 -16.87 3.25
CA ASP A 465 -12.95 -17.69 4.45
C ASP A 465 -11.55 -18.27 4.79
N GLY A 466 -10.58 -18.06 3.90
CA GLY A 466 -9.21 -18.53 4.02
C GLY A 466 -8.94 -19.92 3.43
N SER A 467 -9.94 -20.55 2.80
CA SER A 467 -9.83 -21.87 2.16
C SER A 467 -9.92 -21.76 0.64
N ALA A 468 -9.25 -22.66 -0.10
CA ALA A 468 -9.41 -22.72 -1.55
C ALA A 468 -10.77 -23.32 -1.95
N ASP A 469 -11.45 -22.65 -2.89
CA ASP A 469 -12.78 -23.00 -3.38
C ASP A 469 -12.78 -23.59 -4.80
N VAL A 470 -13.94 -24.08 -5.22
CA VAL A 470 -14.19 -24.47 -6.62
C VAL A 470 -15.44 -23.78 -7.16
N LEU A 471 -15.31 -23.18 -8.35
CA LEU A 471 -16.45 -22.78 -9.18
C LEU A 471 -16.77 -23.88 -10.19
N ALA A 472 -18.03 -24.26 -10.31
CA ALA A 472 -18.47 -25.31 -11.21
C ALA A 472 -19.74 -24.93 -11.95
N ARG A 473 -19.73 -25.08 -13.29
CA ARG A 473 -20.90 -24.81 -14.13
C ARG A 473 -21.61 -26.12 -14.47
N ASP A 474 -22.92 -26.15 -14.29
CA ASP A 474 -23.75 -27.28 -14.70
C ASP A 474 -24.21 -27.22 -16.17
N GLY A 475 -24.88 -28.28 -16.62
CA GLY A 475 -25.44 -28.37 -17.98
C GLY A 475 -26.51 -27.33 -18.31
N GLY A 476 -27.17 -26.75 -17.30
CA GLY A 476 -28.19 -25.71 -17.44
C GLY A 476 -27.62 -24.28 -17.44
N GLY A 477 -26.32 -24.13 -17.19
CA GLY A 477 -25.66 -22.83 -17.14
C GLY A 477 -25.75 -22.11 -15.80
N ALA A 478 -26.16 -22.81 -14.73
CA ALA A 478 -25.96 -22.30 -13.38
C ALA A 478 -24.47 -22.45 -13.00
N LEU A 479 -23.93 -21.41 -12.37
CA LEU A 479 -22.59 -21.42 -11.80
C LEU A 479 -22.71 -21.58 -10.29
N TRP A 480 -22.04 -22.59 -9.76
CA TRP A 480 -22.05 -23.00 -8.37
C TRP A 480 -20.69 -22.73 -7.74
N LEU A 481 -20.67 -22.10 -6.57
CA LEU A 481 -19.52 -22.07 -5.67
C LEU A 481 -19.60 -23.29 -4.75
N TYR A 482 -18.51 -24.03 -4.66
CA TYR A 482 -18.26 -25.09 -3.71
C TYR A 482 -17.20 -24.59 -2.74
N PRO A 483 -17.61 -24.03 -1.58
CA PRO A 483 -16.64 -23.52 -0.64
C PRO A 483 -15.79 -24.65 -0.06
N GLY A 484 -14.48 -24.42 0.04
CA GLY A 484 -13.56 -25.34 0.69
C GLY A 484 -13.80 -25.41 2.19
N ASN A 485 -13.20 -26.39 2.85
CA ASN A 485 -13.12 -26.42 4.32
C ASN A 485 -11.66 -26.40 4.83
N GLY A 486 -10.70 -26.15 3.94
CA GLY A 486 -9.27 -26.16 4.24
C GLY A 486 -8.73 -27.52 4.69
N SER A 487 -9.42 -28.62 4.41
CA SER A 487 -9.02 -29.98 4.82
C SER A 487 -9.37 -31.04 3.77
N GLY A 488 -9.43 -30.64 2.49
CA GLY A 488 -9.71 -31.52 1.36
C GLY A 488 -11.18 -31.95 1.24
N ASN A 489 -12.12 -31.11 1.68
CA ASN A 489 -13.56 -31.37 1.54
C ASN A 489 -14.35 -30.08 1.27
N TRP A 490 -15.65 -30.22 0.98
CA TRP A 490 -16.52 -29.13 0.54
C TRP A 490 -17.61 -28.82 1.57
N LEU A 491 -17.87 -27.53 1.75
CA LEU A 491 -19.08 -27.03 2.41
C LEU A 491 -20.29 -27.09 1.44
N PRO A 492 -21.52 -26.86 1.94
CA PRO A 492 -22.71 -26.83 1.07
C PRO A 492 -22.55 -25.80 -0.05
N ARG A 493 -22.67 -26.26 -1.29
CA ARG A 493 -22.54 -25.39 -2.47
C ARG A 493 -23.63 -24.31 -2.51
N VAL A 494 -23.28 -23.16 -3.08
CA VAL A 494 -24.19 -22.01 -3.29
C VAL A 494 -24.23 -21.66 -4.77
N GLN A 495 -25.40 -21.29 -5.29
CA GLN A 495 -25.49 -20.80 -6.67
C GLN A 495 -25.03 -19.33 -6.69
N VAL A 496 -23.98 -19.04 -7.46
CA VAL A 496 -23.40 -17.70 -7.58
C VAL A 496 -23.65 -17.07 -8.96
N GLY A 497 -24.24 -17.81 -9.90
CA GLY A 497 -24.59 -17.25 -11.19
C GLY A 497 -25.56 -18.09 -12.03
N SER A 498 -26.05 -17.47 -13.10
CA SER A 498 -26.92 -18.07 -14.12
C SER A 498 -26.57 -17.50 -15.50
N GLY A 499 -26.95 -18.19 -16.58
CA GLY A 499 -26.67 -17.73 -17.95
C GLY A 499 -25.26 -18.06 -18.45
N TRP A 500 -24.52 -18.88 -17.71
CA TRP A 500 -23.14 -19.22 -18.04
C TRP A 500 -23.02 -20.21 -19.19
N GLU A 501 -24.11 -20.80 -19.68
CA GLU A 501 -24.16 -21.62 -20.90
C GLU A 501 -23.77 -20.81 -22.16
N GLY A 502 -23.83 -19.47 -22.08
CA GLY A 502 -23.31 -18.54 -23.10
C GLY A 502 -21.79 -18.43 -23.15
N MET A 503 -21.06 -18.99 -22.17
CA MET A 503 -19.60 -18.97 -22.10
C MET A 503 -18.99 -20.29 -22.62
N THR A 504 -17.88 -20.19 -23.33
CA THR A 504 -17.13 -21.31 -23.93
C THR A 504 -15.86 -21.66 -23.17
N ALA A 505 -15.37 -20.74 -22.35
CA ALA A 505 -14.26 -20.94 -21.40
C ALA A 505 -14.55 -20.10 -20.16
N ILE A 506 -14.14 -20.58 -18.99
CA ILE A 506 -14.28 -19.94 -17.68
C ILE A 506 -12.98 -20.24 -16.95
N GLU A 507 -12.22 -19.21 -16.61
CA GLU A 507 -10.90 -19.33 -15.99
C GLU A 507 -10.81 -18.35 -14.84
N ALA A 508 -10.15 -18.73 -13.76
CA ALA A 508 -9.93 -17.83 -12.63
C ALA A 508 -8.62 -17.05 -12.77
N ILE A 509 -8.62 -15.81 -12.27
CA ILE A 509 -7.51 -14.86 -12.38
C ILE A 509 -7.70 -13.79 -11.31
N ASP A 510 -6.66 -13.23 -10.71
CA ASP A 510 -6.76 -11.90 -10.08
C ASP A 510 -6.39 -10.86 -11.15
N PHE A 511 -7.39 -10.26 -11.79
CA PHE A 511 -7.17 -9.39 -12.95
C PHE A 511 -6.67 -7.99 -12.56
N HIS A 512 -6.85 -7.60 -11.29
CA HIS A 512 -6.58 -6.25 -10.80
C HIS A 512 -5.43 -6.18 -9.79
N GLY A 513 -4.92 -7.32 -9.33
CA GLY A 513 -3.93 -7.41 -8.27
C GLY A 513 -4.49 -6.95 -6.93
N ASP A 514 -5.81 -7.09 -6.71
CA ASP A 514 -6.47 -6.68 -5.47
C ASP A 514 -6.56 -7.81 -4.44
N GLY A 515 -6.05 -9.00 -4.77
CA GLY A 515 -6.03 -10.17 -3.92
C GLY A 515 -7.34 -10.95 -3.90
N PHE A 516 -8.37 -10.49 -4.61
CA PHE A 516 -9.63 -11.21 -4.75
C PHE A 516 -9.66 -12.02 -6.04
N ALA A 517 -10.20 -13.23 -5.96
CA ALA A 517 -10.35 -14.07 -7.14
C ALA A 517 -11.40 -13.50 -8.10
N ASP A 518 -10.97 -13.13 -9.31
CA ASP A 518 -11.84 -12.81 -10.44
C ASP A 518 -12.01 -14.03 -11.36
N VAL A 519 -12.95 -13.93 -12.29
CA VAL A 519 -13.15 -14.91 -13.37
C VAL A 519 -13.13 -14.23 -14.72
N VAL A 520 -12.31 -14.74 -15.63
CA VAL A 520 -12.35 -14.38 -17.03
C VAL A 520 -13.13 -15.44 -17.83
N ALA A 521 -14.08 -14.99 -18.64
CA ALA A 521 -14.95 -15.89 -19.41
C ALA A 521 -15.07 -15.46 -20.86
N ARG A 522 -14.92 -16.43 -21.77
CA ARG A 522 -15.04 -16.21 -23.21
C ARG A 522 -16.47 -16.52 -23.66
N ALA A 523 -17.19 -15.51 -24.11
CA ALA A 523 -18.51 -15.68 -24.71
C ALA A 523 -18.42 -16.39 -26.09
N ARG A 524 -19.52 -16.99 -26.54
CA ARG A 524 -19.60 -17.71 -27.84
C ARG A 524 -19.25 -16.86 -29.06
N ASP A 525 -19.44 -15.54 -28.98
CA ASP A 525 -19.07 -14.58 -30.03
C ASP A 525 -17.56 -14.22 -30.02
N GLY A 526 -16.79 -14.78 -29.08
CA GLY A 526 -15.36 -14.51 -28.92
C GLY A 526 -15.04 -13.23 -28.16
N ALA A 527 -16.03 -12.58 -27.53
CA ALA A 527 -15.79 -11.54 -26.54
C ALA A 527 -15.27 -12.16 -25.24
N LEU A 528 -14.32 -11.48 -24.59
CA LEU A 528 -13.82 -11.85 -23.28
C LEU A 528 -14.35 -10.86 -22.25
N TRP A 529 -14.84 -11.39 -21.13
CA TRP A 529 -15.39 -10.62 -20.02
C TRP A 529 -14.66 -11.01 -18.74
N VAL A 530 -14.36 -10.03 -17.89
CA VAL A 530 -13.94 -10.29 -16.51
C VAL A 530 -15.14 -10.07 -15.60
N TYR A 531 -15.46 -11.08 -14.81
CA TYR A 531 -16.43 -11.08 -13.72
C TYR A 531 -15.62 -10.92 -12.45
N ARG A 532 -15.72 -9.75 -11.83
CA ARG A 532 -14.90 -9.42 -10.68
C ARG A 532 -15.46 -10.03 -9.41
N GLY A 533 -14.61 -10.66 -8.60
CA GLY A 533 -14.99 -11.14 -7.27
C GLY A 533 -15.19 -9.98 -6.30
N ASP A 534 -16.02 -10.18 -5.28
CA ASP A 534 -16.15 -9.25 -4.14
C ASP A 534 -15.43 -9.74 -2.88
N GLY A 535 -14.76 -10.90 -2.95
CA GLY A 535 -14.09 -11.56 -1.84
C GLY A 535 -15.04 -12.09 -0.76
N LYS A 536 -16.33 -12.25 -1.08
CA LYS A 536 -17.40 -12.71 -0.18
C LYS A 536 -18.32 -13.76 -0.84
N GLY A 537 -17.86 -14.36 -1.94
CA GLY A 537 -18.60 -15.35 -2.70
C GLY A 537 -19.56 -14.76 -3.73
N GLY A 538 -19.47 -13.44 -3.98
CA GLY A 538 -20.30 -12.69 -4.91
C GLY A 538 -19.52 -12.05 -6.05
N TRP A 539 -20.23 -11.25 -6.86
CA TRP A 539 -19.67 -10.56 -8.02
C TRP A 539 -19.83 -9.05 -7.92
N LEU A 540 -18.78 -8.35 -8.29
CA LEU A 540 -18.83 -6.96 -8.72
C LEU A 540 -19.29 -6.87 -10.20
N PRO A 541 -19.61 -5.66 -10.70
CA PRO A 541 -20.01 -5.48 -12.10
C PRO A 541 -18.96 -6.04 -13.07
N ARG A 542 -19.40 -6.93 -13.97
CA ARG A 542 -18.54 -7.48 -15.02
C ARG A 542 -18.05 -6.38 -15.96
N MET A 543 -16.88 -6.60 -16.55
CA MET A 543 -16.21 -5.67 -17.43
C MET A 543 -15.79 -6.34 -18.73
N TRP A 544 -15.73 -5.55 -19.79
CA TRP A 544 -15.30 -6.03 -21.11
C TRP A 544 -13.77 -6.06 -21.20
N ALA A 545 -13.22 -7.18 -21.64
CA ALA A 545 -11.77 -7.45 -21.67
C ALA A 545 -11.23 -7.71 -23.08
N GLY A 546 -12.01 -7.41 -24.12
CA GLY A 546 -11.56 -7.52 -25.51
C GLY A 546 -12.44 -8.42 -26.38
N SER A 547 -12.12 -8.42 -27.67
CA SER A 547 -12.73 -9.26 -28.71
C SER A 547 -11.65 -10.04 -29.47
N GLY A 548 -12.06 -11.03 -30.26
CA GLY A 548 -11.13 -11.80 -31.12
C GLY A 548 -10.55 -13.05 -30.44
N TRP A 549 -11.06 -13.42 -29.28
CA TRP A 549 -10.62 -14.60 -28.52
C TRP A 549 -11.12 -15.92 -29.11
N SER A 550 -11.95 -15.87 -30.15
CA SER A 550 -12.29 -17.04 -30.97
C SER A 550 -11.11 -17.59 -31.76
N GLY A 551 -10.03 -16.82 -31.94
CA GLY A 551 -8.78 -17.28 -32.55
C GLY A 551 -7.93 -18.18 -31.63
N MET A 552 -8.29 -18.28 -30.34
CA MET A 552 -7.59 -19.11 -29.37
C MET A 552 -8.28 -20.46 -29.23
N SER A 553 -7.52 -21.56 -29.32
CA SER A 553 -8.02 -22.92 -29.08
C SER A 553 -8.23 -23.20 -27.59
N GLU A 554 -7.42 -22.59 -26.72
CA GLU A 554 -7.45 -22.75 -25.27
C GLU A 554 -7.04 -21.45 -24.59
N ILE A 555 -7.62 -21.19 -23.42
CA ILE A 555 -7.32 -20.05 -22.55
C ILE A 555 -7.23 -20.64 -21.14
N THR A 556 -6.21 -20.26 -20.38
CA THR A 556 -5.97 -20.78 -19.04
C THR A 556 -5.51 -19.64 -18.14
N GLY A 557 -6.21 -19.43 -17.04
CA GLY A 557 -5.75 -18.54 -15.99
C GLY A 557 -4.53 -19.15 -15.32
N VAL A 558 -3.47 -18.37 -15.20
CA VAL A 558 -2.28 -18.76 -14.42
C VAL A 558 -2.13 -17.74 -13.29
N ALA A 559 -1.36 -18.05 -12.25
CA ALA A 559 -1.03 -17.04 -11.24
C ALA A 559 -0.05 -16.00 -11.83
N ASP A 560 0.71 -15.31 -10.99
CA ASP A 560 1.70 -14.33 -11.47
C ASP A 560 2.90 -15.04 -12.15
N PHE A 561 2.77 -15.29 -13.44
CA PHE A 561 3.74 -16.04 -14.23
C PHE A 561 4.91 -15.15 -14.65
N ASN A 562 4.66 -13.86 -14.81
CA ASN A 562 5.62 -12.87 -15.28
C ASN A 562 6.37 -12.14 -14.14
N GLY A 563 5.88 -12.23 -12.89
CA GLY A 563 6.49 -11.65 -11.70
C GLY A 563 6.12 -10.18 -11.45
N ASP A 564 5.00 -9.68 -11.99
CA ASP A 564 4.55 -8.30 -11.84
C ASP A 564 3.57 -8.08 -10.68
N GLY A 565 3.25 -9.14 -9.94
CA GLY A 565 2.32 -9.16 -8.82
C GLY A 565 0.85 -9.30 -9.23
N ILE A 566 0.54 -9.55 -10.50
CA ILE A 566 -0.82 -9.73 -11.02
C ILE A 566 -0.93 -11.12 -11.67
N SER A 567 -2.07 -11.79 -11.53
CA SER A 567 -2.27 -13.08 -12.20
C SER A 567 -2.31 -12.91 -13.72
N ASP A 568 -1.63 -13.79 -14.45
CA ASP A 568 -1.59 -13.75 -15.91
C ASP A 568 -2.65 -14.66 -16.56
N LEU A 569 -2.88 -14.46 -17.85
CA LEU A 569 -3.60 -15.40 -18.70
C LEU A 569 -2.66 -15.97 -19.75
N VAL A 570 -2.68 -17.29 -19.97
CA VAL A 570 -2.08 -17.88 -21.17
C VAL A 570 -3.15 -18.29 -22.16
N ALA A 571 -2.88 -18.14 -23.44
CA ALA A 571 -3.78 -18.61 -24.48
C ALA A 571 -3.01 -19.20 -25.66
N ARG A 572 -3.52 -20.31 -26.16
CA ARG A 572 -2.94 -21.06 -27.28
C ARG A 572 -3.78 -20.83 -28.52
N ASP A 573 -3.14 -20.51 -29.65
CA ASP A 573 -3.85 -20.40 -30.93
C ASP A 573 -4.06 -21.76 -31.62
N GLY A 574 -4.68 -21.76 -32.79
CA GLY A 574 -4.88 -22.99 -33.59
C GLY A 574 -3.60 -23.56 -34.22
N ALA A 575 -2.52 -22.78 -34.32
CA ALA A 575 -1.22 -23.22 -34.84
C ALA A 575 -0.34 -23.86 -33.74
N GLY A 576 -0.73 -23.72 -32.47
CA GLY A 576 0.05 -24.19 -31.33
C GLY A 576 1.07 -23.17 -30.81
N THR A 577 0.91 -21.89 -31.17
CA THR A 577 1.63 -20.79 -30.49
C THR A 577 0.98 -20.56 -29.14
N LEU A 578 1.79 -20.51 -28.08
CA LEU A 578 1.35 -20.11 -26.75
C LEU A 578 1.71 -18.65 -26.51
N PHE A 579 0.73 -17.86 -26.12
CA PHE A 579 0.85 -16.46 -25.78
C PHE A 579 0.59 -16.24 -24.30
N LEU A 580 1.36 -15.34 -23.69
CA LEU A 580 1.09 -14.76 -22.38
C LEU A 580 0.38 -13.42 -22.55
N TYR A 581 -0.66 -13.21 -21.78
CA TYR A 581 -1.48 -12.02 -21.72
C TYR A 581 -1.46 -11.47 -20.30
N PRO A 582 -0.57 -10.52 -20.01
CA PRO A 582 -0.56 -9.86 -18.71
C PRO A 582 -1.67 -8.82 -18.60
N PRO A 583 -2.48 -8.80 -17.53
CA PRO A 583 -3.34 -7.67 -17.23
C PRO A 583 -2.51 -6.44 -16.87
N ASN A 584 -3.09 -5.25 -17.03
CA ASN A 584 -2.45 -4.01 -16.59
C ASN A 584 -2.86 -3.56 -15.17
N GLY A 585 -3.67 -4.37 -14.47
CA GLY A 585 -4.25 -4.03 -13.16
C GLY A 585 -5.41 -3.03 -13.18
N TYR A 586 -5.78 -2.50 -14.35
CA TYR A 586 -6.80 -1.45 -14.50
C TYR A 586 -7.93 -1.85 -15.45
N GLY A 587 -8.12 -3.14 -15.71
CA GLY A 587 -9.20 -3.60 -16.59
C GLY A 587 -8.83 -3.69 -18.07
N SER A 588 -7.55 -3.79 -18.43
CA SER A 588 -7.09 -4.07 -19.79
C SER A 588 -5.85 -4.98 -19.79
N TRP A 589 -5.41 -5.41 -20.97
CA TRP A 589 -4.18 -6.19 -21.16
C TRP A 589 -2.99 -5.28 -21.49
N LEU A 590 -1.80 -5.69 -21.05
CA LEU A 590 -0.51 -5.24 -21.59
C LEU A 590 -0.26 -5.89 -22.96
N GLN A 591 0.89 -5.57 -23.57
CA GLN A 591 1.29 -6.20 -24.82
C GLN A 591 1.47 -7.71 -24.62
N LYS A 592 0.67 -8.52 -25.33
CA LYS A 592 0.81 -9.97 -25.31
C LYS A 592 2.20 -10.40 -25.78
N GLN A 593 2.72 -11.47 -25.17
CA GLN A 593 4.04 -12.01 -25.45
C GLN A 593 3.92 -13.39 -26.07
N THR A 594 4.80 -13.73 -27.01
CA THR A 594 4.89 -15.12 -27.50
C THR A 594 5.81 -15.87 -26.56
N VAL A 595 5.28 -16.85 -25.84
CA VAL A 595 6.06 -17.61 -24.85
C VAL A 595 6.44 -18.99 -25.36
N GLY A 596 5.74 -19.57 -26.34
CA GLY A 596 6.16 -20.84 -26.91
C GLY A 596 5.51 -21.24 -28.22
N GLN A 597 6.02 -22.33 -28.80
CA GLN A 597 5.58 -22.91 -30.07
C GLN A 597 5.41 -24.43 -29.92
N GLY A 598 4.60 -25.07 -30.77
CA GLY A 598 4.39 -26.53 -30.75
C GLY A 598 3.52 -27.04 -29.58
N TRP A 599 2.77 -26.14 -28.94
CA TRP A 599 1.91 -26.48 -27.80
C TRP A 599 0.68 -27.28 -28.19
N ASN A 600 0.41 -27.48 -29.48
CA ASN A 600 -0.60 -28.42 -29.98
C ASN A 600 -0.31 -29.89 -29.62
N SER A 601 0.92 -30.20 -29.18
CA SER A 601 1.26 -31.50 -28.57
C SER A 601 0.60 -31.74 -27.21
N MET A 602 0.20 -30.66 -26.52
CA MET A 602 -0.54 -30.70 -25.26
C MET A 602 -2.05 -30.62 -25.52
N ASN A 603 -2.88 -31.17 -24.64
CA ASN A 603 -4.34 -31.14 -24.76
C ASN A 603 -5.05 -30.68 -23.47
N SER A 604 -4.28 -30.19 -22.49
CA SER A 604 -4.76 -29.57 -21.26
C SER A 604 -3.64 -28.70 -20.71
N LEU A 605 -3.98 -27.48 -20.29
CA LEU A 605 -3.11 -26.56 -19.58
C LEU A 605 -3.77 -26.14 -18.26
N VAL A 606 -2.99 -26.04 -17.19
CA VAL A 606 -3.46 -25.62 -15.85
C VAL A 606 -2.37 -24.78 -15.17
N GLY A 607 -2.76 -23.70 -14.50
CA GLY A 607 -1.89 -22.93 -13.62
C GLY A 607 -2.10 -23.28 -12.15
N PRO A 608 -1.32 -24.22 -11.56
CA PRO A 608 -1.49 -24.60 -10.16
C PRO A 608 -1.01 -23.55 -9.14
N GLY A 609 -0.37 -22.47 -9.60
CA GLY A 609 0.44 -21.59 -8.75
C GLY A 609 1.88 -22.08 -8.67
N ASP A 610 2.57 -21.81 -7.57
CA ASP A 610 3.95 -22.26 -7.33
C ASP A 610 3.99 -23.73 -6.89
N PHE A 611 4.14 -24.62 -7.87
CA PHE A 611 4.09 -26.07 -7.64
C PHE A 611 5.45 -26.65 -7.22
N ASN A 612 6.53 -25.95 -7.56
CA ASN A 612 7.90 -26.37 -7.25
C ASN A 612 8.52 -25.67 -6.02
N GLY A 613 7.85 -24.67 -5.45
CA GLY A 613 8.28 -23.94 -4.27
C GLY A 613 9.38 -22.91 -4.53
N ASP A 614 9.57 -22.48 -5.78
CA ASP A 614 10.61 -21.50 -6.17
C ASP A 614 10.15 -20.04 -6.08
N GLY A 615 8.91 -19.81 -5.65
CA GLY A 615 8.28 -18.51 -5.50
C GLY A 615 7.65 -17.97 -6.78
N ARG A 616 7.53 -18.77 -7.85
CA ARG A 616 6.98 -18.34 -9.15
C ARG A 616 5.82 -19.24 -9.56
N ALA A 617 4.85 -18.67 -10.29
CA ALA A 617 3.75 -19.46 -10.81
C ALA A 617 4.21 -20.41 -11.93
N ASP A 618 3.73 -21.65 -11.88
CA ASP A 618 4.04 -22.70 -12.83
C ASP A 618 2.88 -23.00 -13.80
N ILE A 619 3.18 -23.78 -14.84
CA ILE A 619 2.17 -24.40 -15.71
C ILE A 619 2.33 -25.93 -15.70
N LEU A 620 1.22 -26.62 -15.49
CA LEU A 620 1.10 -28.05 -15.76
C LEU A 620 0.43 -28.27 -17.12
N ALA A 621 1.05 -29.08 -17.96
CA ALA A 621 0.54 -29.41 -19.28
C ALA A 621 0.48 -30.92 -19.50
N ARG A 622 -0.67 -31.39 -20.00
CA ARG A 622 -0.89 -32.82 -20.30
C ARG A 622 -0.87 -33.06 -21.80
N ASN A 623 -0.18 -34.11 -22.24
CA ASN A 623 -0.25 -34.57 -23.63
C ASN A 623 -1.29 -35.67 -23.87
N ALA A 624 -1.51 -36.05 -25.13
CA ALA A 624 -2.47 -37.09 -25.51
C ALA A 624 -2.16 -38.49 -24.96
N ALA A 625 -0.90 -38.78 -24.62
CA ALA A 625 -0.49 -40.03 -24.01
C ALA A 625 -0.77 -40.08 -22.48
N GLY A 626 -1.25 -38.98 -21.89
CA GLY A 626 -1.49 -38.86 -20.46
C GLY A 626 -0.23 -38.62 -19.64
N GLU A 627 0.83 -38.11 -20.25
CA GLU A 627 1.99 -37.60 -19.54
C GLU A 627 1.70 -36.17 -19.08
N LEU A 628 2.02 -35.88 -17.82
CA LEU A 628 1.87 -34.57 -17.22
C LEU A 628 3.27 -33.95 -17.04
N TRP A 629 3.43 -32.74 -17.54
CA TRP A 629 4.69 -32.01 -17.59
C TRP A 629 4.57 -30.71 -16.83
N LEU A 630 5.56 -30.44 -15.98
CA LEU A 630 5.75 -29.18 -15.28
C LEU A 630 6.64 -28.27 -16.12
N TYR A 631 6.12 -27.07 -16.36
CA TYR A 631 6.81 -25.95 -16.98
C TYR A 631 6.96 -24.89 -15.89
N ALA A 632 8.16 -24.80 -15.32
CA ALA A 632 8.41 -23.89 -14.22
C ALA A 632 8.26 -22.42 -14.66
N GLY A 633 7.82 -21.56 -13.74
CA GLY A 633 7.76 -20.12 -13.95
C GLY A 633 9.15 -19.50 -14.10
N HIS A 634 9.32 -18.54 -15.02
CA HIS A 634 10.61 -17.88 -15.26
C HIS A 634 10.57 -16.35 -15.24
N GLY A 635 9.49 -15.74 -14.75
CA GLY A 635 9.39 -14.28 -14.63
C GLY A 635 9.68 -13.52 -15.92
N GLY A 636 9.20 -14.05 -17.06
CA GLY A 636 9.34 -13.40 -18.37
C GLY A 636 10.50 -13.84 -19.28
N ALA A 637 11.35 -14.80 -18.89
CA ALA A 637 12.38 -15.40 -19.76
C ALA A 637 11.90 -16.71 -20.47
N ALA A 638 12.70 -17.23 -21.43
CA ALA A 638 12.39 -18.49 -22.13
C ALA A 638 12.29 -19.69 -21.15
N TRP A 639 11.39 -20.65 -21.44
CA TRP A 639 11.14 -21.82 -20.60
C TRP A 639 12.43 -22.54 -20.17
N SER A 640 12.50 -22.96 -18.91
CA SER A 640 13.39 -24.04 -18.50
C SER A 640 13.01 -25.34 -19.21
N THR A 641 13.88 -26.33 -19.04
CA THR A 641 13.58 -27.70 -19.46
C THR A 641 12.38 -28.23 -18.69
N ALA A 642 11.26 -28.46 -19.41
CA ALA A 642 10.07 -29.07 -18.84
C ALA A 642 10.39 -30.42 -18.19
N SER A 643 9.78 -30.68 -17.04
CA SER A 643 9.99 -31.90 -16.25
C SER A 643 8.74 -32.76 -16.25
N LYS A 644 8.86 -34.05 -16.55
CA LYS A 644 7.73 -34.97 -16.48
C LYS A 644 7.41 -35.26 -15.01
N VAL A 645 6.22 -34.86 -14.56
CA VAL A 645 5.76 -35.02 -13.17
C VAL A 645 4.68 -36.09 -13.01
N GLY A 646 4.17 -36.65 -14.11
CA GLY A 646 3.15 -37.70 -14.02
C GLY A 646 2.95 -38.51 -15.29
N SER A 647 2.27 -39.65 -15.14
CA SER A 647 1.81 -40.53 -16.23
C SER A 647 0.40 -41.07 -15.90
N GLY A 648 -0.36 -41.49 -16.92
CA GLY A 648 -1.71 -42.03 -16.73
C GLY A 648 -2.81 -40.97 -16.54
N TRP A 649 -2.51 -39.69 -16.81
CA TRP A 649 -3.45 -38.58 -16.70
C TRP A 649 -4.51 -38.54 -17.82
N ASN A 650 -4.44 -39.46 -18.77
CA ASN A 650 -5.48 -39.69 -19.78
C ASN A 650 -6.77 -40.29 -19.18
N GLY A 651 -6.72 -40.81 -17.94
CA GLY A 651 -7.92 -41.18 -17.18
C GLY A 651 -8.72 -39.99 -16.64
N MET A 652 -8.14 -38.78 -16.67
CA MET A 652 -8.77 -37.55 -16.20
C MET A 652 -9.41 -36.78 -17.35
N ASN A 653 -10.62 -36.26 -17.16
CA ASN A 653 -11.30 -35.42 -18.14
C ASN A 653 -11.38 -33.93 -17.75
N ALA A 654 -10.91 -33.58 -16.55
CA ALA A 654 -10.63 -32.21 -16.11
C ALA A 654 -9.44 -32.21 -15.14
N ILE A 655 -8.62 -31.16 -15.21
CA ILE A 655 -7.50 -30.87 -14.30
C ILE A 655 -7.59 -29.36 -14.01
N LEU A 656 -7.48 -28.97 -12.75
CA LEU A 656 -7.55 -27.57 -12.29
C LEU A 656 -6.64 -27.35 -11.08
#